data_AF-A0A9W8EWZ6-F1
#
_entry.id   AF-A0A9W8EWZ6-F1
#
_cell.length_a   1.000
_cell.length_b   1.000
_cell.length_c   1.000
_cell.angle_alpha   90.00
_cell.angle_beta   90.00
_cell.angle_gamma   90.00
#
_symmetry.space_group_name_H-M   'P 1'
#
loop_
_entity.id
_entity.type
_entity.pdbx_description
1 polymer ?
#
loop_
_entity_poly.entity_id
_entity_poly.type
_entity_poly.pdbx_seq_one_letter_code
_entity_poly.pdbx_strand_id
1 'polypeptide(L)'
;MRCYSSARVLATLAYAANSVASIVTSRATDILQPLDIKTFHSLNRIGSPVVSPSQKLALFTTSYYDPTENKNTAYISCLDIYNGNITRLTENTLGTFVSNPLWFDEETIGFLKKGALYKQPLYGNTVPSEVFAPPIAISNVMYRASQDILTFVASVFPNCTMDECVLVKQRNAMRTDSAMVFDNLWARHWNEWMTMEKPNVFAARLDRTGSKWSVGPETNIAAMLPHTADPLTRWSVDDYTVSPAGDNMAFVVRPPADNMTWATNVDIYLASTKHGSRPRLLTGQMNGTASAPTFSWDGRRLAWLQMETSGYESDINRIFIYTLATRKTVAVAYDWDLSPHNLMWSRDNKSLYTVTGSKGRSLIVQIDALTGHRRELTTTGSAASIRPIDNQSLLFVHSDTDKPADIHMLNTQSQAIQQLTNINAQTLRSVHLSKAEDFWFTGAHGDKVHGWVVRPFGFNRRTTYPLALLMHGGPQQASTQSFSHSQWNPNMYASAGFVTVVINFHGSPGYGQNFTNSVRHKWGDYPYVDLMRGVDYVTSRMRFIDKTRMVALGGSFGGYMANWINGHTDKFCALVSHDGKFSTISGYYGTDELWFPEWDLGEKDFRISSTESLGAWTMMRRRGVPAQLVYFPDEDHWINRAGNSVRWHTEVLDWITKWTNTSAPYRIR
;
A
#
# COMPACT_ATOMS: atom_id res chain seq x y z
N MET A 1 -64.59 54.74 12.15
CA MET A 1 -65.70 54.54 11.17
C MET A 1 -65.08 54.21 9.82
N ARG A 2 -65.64 53.19 9.14
CA ARG A 2 -65.76 52.94 7.69
C ARG A 2 -64.97 53.87 6.73
N CYS A 3 -64.44 53.47 5.57
CA CYS A 3 -64.20 52.22 4.83
C CYS A 3 -63.97 52.67 3.36
N TYR A 4 -63.17 51.92 2.59
CA TYR A 4 -63.22 51.76 1.11
C TYR A 4 -62.91 52.96 0.19
N SER A 5 -61.81 52.92 -0.58
CA SER A 5 -61.71 52.44 -2.00
C SER A 5 -61.69 53.64 -2.97
N SER A 6 -61.15 53.65 -4.18
CA SER A 6 -60.57 52.66 -5.09
C SER A 6 -59.98 53.41 -6.32
N ALA A 7 -59.10 52.73 -7.08
CA ALA A 7 -58.85 52.87 -8.54
C ALA A 7 -58.25 54.18 -9.10
N ARG A 8 -57.53 54.26 -10.24
CA ARG A 8 -56.81 53.37 -11.18
C ARG A 8 -56.03 54.31 -12.16
N VAL A 9 -55.09 53.72 -12.91
CA VAL A 9 -54.57 54.10 -14.26
C VAL A 9 -53.14 54.68 -14.32
N LEU A 10 -52.40 54.07 -15.25
CA LEU A 10 -50.97 54.09 -15.58
C LEU A 10 -50.55 55.18 -16.58
N ALA A 11 -49.21 55.33 -16.67
CA ALA A 11 -48.35 56.06 -17.62
C ALA A 11 -47.93 57.46 -17.13
N THR A 12 -46.64 57.80 -16.97
CA THR A 12 -45.56 57.70 -17.98
C THR A 12 -44.16 57.76 -17.30
N LEU A 13 -43.17 57.13 -17.94
CA LEU A 13 -41.74 57.05 -17.55
C LEU A 13 -40.98 58.40 -17.61
N ALA A 14 -40.09 58.66 -16.63
CA ALA A 14 -38.74 59.23 -16.84
C ALA A 14 -37.86 59.17 -15.57
N TYR A 15 -36.60 58.74 -15.78
CA TYR A 15 -35.37 58.70 -14.93
C TYR A 15 -35.17 59.93 -13.99
N ALA A 16 -34.44 59.94 -12.86
CA ALA A 16 -33.44 59.05 -12.24
C ALA A 16 -33.22 59.47 -10.76
N ALA A 17 -32.86 58.54 -9.87
CA ALA A 17 -31.88 58.73 -8.80
C ALA A 17 -31.56 57.38 -8.12
N ASN A 18 -30.35 56.87 -8.36
CA ASN A 18 -29.78 55.72 -7.69
C ASN A 18 -29.65 55.98 -6.18
N SER A 19 -30.32 55.16 -5.36
CA SER A 19 -29.88 54.90 -3.99
C SER A 19 -29.38 53.46 -3.93
N VAL A 20 -28.05 53.31 -3.97
CA VAL A 20 -27.37 52.05 -3.69
C VAL A 20 -27.53 51.80 -2.19
N ALA A 21 -28.51 50.98 -1.83
CA ALA A 21 -28.50 50.33 -0.52
C ALA A 21 -27.34 49.32 -0.55
N SER A 22 -26.22 49.72 0.03
CA SER A 22 -25.09 48.86 0.32
C SER A 22 -25.55 47.78 1.30
N ILE A 23 -25.98 46.63 0.78
CA ILE A 23 -26.04 45.39 1.53
C ILE A 23 -24.58 45.02 1.81
N VAL A 24 -24.05 45.50 2.94
CA VAL A 24 -22.87 44.92 3.55
C VAL A 24 -23.30 43.55 4.04
N THR A 25 -23.18 42.53 3.17
CA THR A 25 -23.11 41.16 3.66
C THR A 25 -21.82 41.07 4.46
N SER A 26 -21.93 41.15 5.79
CA SER A 26 -20.86 40.70 6.66
C SER A 26 -20.59 39.25 6.28
N ARG A 27 -19.44 38.98 5.65
CA ARG A 27 -18.91 37.62 5.62
C ARG A 27 -18.66 37.28 7.08
N ALA A 28 -19.55 36.49 7.69
CA ALA A 28 -19.18 35.76 8.88
C ALA A 28 -17.86 35.06 8.56
N THR A 29 -16.80 35.38 9.30
CA THR A 29 -15.59 34.56 9.26
C THR A 29 -16.02 33.18 9.72
N ASP A 30 -16.15 32.24 8.77
CA ASP A 30 -16.51 30.86 9.07
C ASP A 30 -15.55 30.35 10.16
N ILE A 31 -16.06 30.16 11.38
CA ILE A 31 -15.29 29.61 12.49
C ILE A 31 -15.03 28.16 12.13
N LEU A 32 -13.80 27.87 11.68
CA LEU A 32 -13.40 26.50 11.33
C LEU A 32 -13.59 25.57 12.53
N GLN A 33 -13.98 24.34 12.24
CA GLN A 33 -14.18 23.26 13.21
C GLN A 33 -13.06 22.22 13.11
N PRO A 34 -12.76 21.47 14.18
CA PRO A 34 -11.87 20.32 14.09
C PRO A 34 -12.48 19.23 13.18
N LEU A 35 -11.63 18.38 12.59
CA LEU A 35 -12.08 17.19 11.88
C LEU A 35 -12.62 16.17 12.89
N ASP A 36 -13.93 15.90 12.84
CA ASP A 36 -14.56 14.87 13.66
C ASP A 36 -14.55 13.49 12.98
N ILE A 37 -14.74 12.44 13.79
CA ILE A 37 -14.70 11.03 13.36
C ILE A 37 -15.74 10.72 12.28
N LYS A 38 -16.97 11.24 12.42
CA LYS A 38 -18.04 10.95 11.45
C LYS A 38 -17.71 11.60 10.11
N THR A 39 -17.29 12.86 10.13
CA THR A 39 -16.85 13.57 8.93
C THR A 39 -15.68 12.85 8.26
N PHE A 40 -14.65 12.46 9.01
CA PHE A 40 -13.48 11.75 8.49
C PHE A 40 -13.83 10.45 7.77
N HIS A 41 -14.67 9.60 8.37
CA HIS A 41 -15.07 8.34 7.73
C HIS A 41 -16.03 8.56 6.55
N SER A 42 -16.77 9.67 6.53
CA SER A 42 -17.70 10.03 5.45
C SER A 42 -17.03 10.69 4.25
N LEU A 43 -15.73 11.00 4.32
CA LEU A 43 -15.01 11.60 3.19
C LEU A 43 -15.04 10.67 1.97
N ASN A 44 -15.29 11.28 0.82
CA ASN A 44 -15.21 10.61 -0.47
C ASN A 44 -13.76 10.18 -0.73
N ARG A 45 -13.58 8.96 -1.24
CA ARG A 45 -12.29 8.38 -1.63
C ARG A 45 -12.29 8.11 -3.12
N ILE A 46 -11.28 8.64 -3.82
CA ILE A 46 -11.08 8.43 -5.26
C ILE A 46 -10.25 7.17 -5.50
N GLY A 47 -10.68 6.36 -6.47
CA GLY A 47 -9.89 5.28 -7.04
C GLY A 47 -9.02 5.73 -8.23
N SER A 48 -8.14 4.85 -8.68
CA SER A 48 -7.23 5.12 -9.80
C SER A 48 -7.98 5.52 -11.09
N PRO A 49 -7.63 6.64 -11.74
CA PRO A 49 -8.28 7.05 -12.98
C PRO A 49 -7.93 6.13 -14.15
N VAL A 50 -8.89 5.95 -15.06
CA VAL A 50 -8.76 5.19 -16.31
C VAL A 50 -9.10 6.13 -17.47
N VAL A 51 -8.10 6.47 -18.27
CA VAL A 51 -8.19 7.46 -19.34
C VAL A 51 -8.89 6.89 -20.57
N SER A 52 -9.73 7.69 -21.24
CA SER A 52 -10.43 7.31 -22.49
C SER A 52 -9.44 7.06 -23.63
N PRO A 53 -9.82 6.32 -24.69
CA PRO A 53 -8.93 6.11 -25.83
C PRO A 53 -8.46 7.43 -26.48
N SER A 54 -9.34 8.44 -26.52
CA SER A 54 -9.08 9.80 -27.00
C SER A 54 -8.25 10.66 -26.04
N GLN A 55 -8.03 10.19 -24.81
CA GLN A 55 -7.29 10.86 -23.75
C GLN A 55 -7.90 12.19 -23.26
N LYS A 56 -9.19 12.40 -23.53
CA LYS A 56 -9.92 13.62 -23.14
C LYS A 56 -10.70 13.46 -21.85
N LEU A 57 -11.06 12.22 -21.52
CA LEU A 57 -11.88 11.88 -20.36
C LEU A 57 -11.15 10.87 -19.47
N ALA A 58 -11.53 10.81 -18.20
CA ALA A 58 -11.07 9.76 -17.29
C ALA A 58 -12.22 9.24 -16.42
N LEU A 59 -12.37 7.91 -16.32
CA LEU A 59 -13.27 7.29 -15.35
C LEU A 59 -12.54 7.08 -14.04
N PHE A 60 -13.24 7.27 -12.93
CA PHE A 60 -12.74 6.91 -11.61
C PHE A 60 -13.89 6.50 -10.69
N THR A 61 -13.59 5.67 -9.70
CA THR A 61 -14.54 5.32 -8.66
C THR A 61 -14.50 6.36 -7.54
N THR A 62 -15.66 6.71 -7.00
CA THR A 62 -15.80 7.42 -5.73
C THR A 62 -16.50 6.51 -4.74
N SER A 63 -15.88 6.29 -3.58
CA SER A 63 -16.49 5.51 -2.49
C SER A 63 -16.54 6.31 -1.19
N TYR A 64 -17.58 6.10 -0.39
CA TYR A 64 -17.71 6.70 0.95
C TYR A 64 -18.52 5.79 1.88
N TYR A 65 -18.40 6.06 3.18
CA TYR A 65 -19.19 5.43 4.23
C TYR A 65 -20.26 6.40 4.72
N ASP A 66 -21.50 5.94 4.86
CA ASP A 66 -22.55 6.68 5.55
C ASP A 66 -22.64 6.18 7.00
N PRO A 67 -22.27 7.01 8.00
CA PRO A 67 -22.29 6.62 9.41
C PRO A 67 -23.69 6.58 10.02
N THR A 68 -24.69 7.17 9.38
CA THR A 68 -26.09 7.17 9.87
C THR A 68 -26.76 5.87 9.49
N GLU A 69 -26.56 5.43 8.25
CA GLU A 69 -27.14 4.20 7.70
C GLU A 69 -26.25 2.97 7.88
N ASN A 70 -25.00 3.17 8.35
CA ASN A 70 -23.98 2.14 8.51
C ASN A 70 -23.74 1.33 7.22
N LYS A 71 -23.59 2.03 6.10
CA LYS A 71 -23.42 1.43 4.76
C LYS A 71 -22.31 2.13 3.99
N ASN A 72 -21.49 1.36 3.29
CA ASN A 72 -20.60 1.91 2.28
C ASN A 72 -21.28 1.90 0.90
N THR A 73 -20.82 2.75 0.02
CA THR A 73 -21.20 2.76 -1.40
C THR A 73 -20.00 3.13 -2.26
N ALA A 74 -19.98 2.61 -3.49
CA ALA A 74 -19.04 3.02 -4.52
C ALA A 74 -19.77 3.23 -5.85
N TYR A 75 -19.49 4.35 -6.52
CA TYR A 75 -20.04 4.72 -7.82
C TYR A 75 -18.94 5.21 -8.76
N ILE A 76 -19.21 5.24 -10.07
CA ILE A 76 -18.28 5.70 -11.09
C ILE A 76 -18.65 7.11 -11.53
N SER A 77 -17.63 7.94 -11.71
CA SER A 77 -17.71 9.27 -12.28
C SER A 77 -16.79 9.40 -13.50
N CYS A 78 -17.14 10.30 -14.41
CA CYS A 78 -16.31 10.74 -15.52
C CYS A 78 -15.74 12.13 -15.21
N LEU A 79 -14.44 12.30 -15.38
CA LEU A 79 -13.73 13.56 -15.36
C LEU A 79 -13.46 14.01 -16.81
N ASP A 80 -13.86 15.23 -17.15
CA ASP A 80 -13.32 15.93 -18.32
C ASP A 80 -11.96 16.53 -17.95
N ILE A 81 -10.90 16.05 -18.61
CA ILE A 81 -9.51 16.36 -18.27
C ILE A 81 -9.19 17.83 -18.56
N TYR A 82 -9.85 18.47 -19.53
CA TYR A 82 -9.51 19.83 -19.94
C TYR A 82 -10.08 20.89 -19.00
N ASN A 83 -11.30 20.71 -18.53
CA ASN A 83 -12.01 21.71 -17.71
C ASN A 83 -12.22 21.27 -16.25
N GLY A 84 -11.95 20.02 -15.90
CA GLY A 84 -12.12 19.50 -14.54
C GLY A 84 -13.57 19.14 -14.17
N ASN A 85 -14.51 19.18 -15.11
CA ASN A 85 -15.90 18.86 -14.84
C ASN A 85 -16.08 17.37 -14.51
N ILE A 86 -16.87 17.10 -13.49
CA ILE A 86 -17.15 15.73 -13.03
C ILE A 86 -18.63 15.42 -13.26
N THR A 87 -18.90 14.32 -13.95
CA THR A 87 -20.25 13.77 -14.16
C THR A 87 -20.34 12.40 -13.51
N ARG A 88 -21.26 12.22 -12.56
CA ARG A 88 -21.56 10.90 -12.00
C ARG A 88 -22.28 10.04 -13.04
N LEU A 89 -21.81 8.82 -13.26
CA LEU A 89 -22.31 7.92 -14.30
C LEU A 89 -23.19 6.80 -13.75
N THR A 90 -22.89 6.29 -12.56
CA THR A 90 -23.65 5.20 -11.94
C THR A 90 -24.39 5.67 -10.69
N GLU A 91 -25.41 4.91 -10.29
CA GLU A 91 -26.14 5.13 -9.03
C GLU A 91 -25.21 5.15 -7.82
N ASN A 92 -25.52 5.99 -6.82
CA ASN A 92 -24.84 6.05 -5.53
C ASN A 92 -25.75 5.59 -4.38
N THR A 93 -26.69 4.70 -4.68
CA THR A 93 -27.60 4.11 -3.70
C THR A 93 -26.79 3.44 -2.58
N LEU A 94 -27.15 3.67 -1.32
CA LEU A 94 -26.41 3.10 -0.18
C LEU A 94 -26.40 1.57 -0.21
N GLY A 95 -25.22 0.97 -0.02
CA GLY A 95 -25.02 -0.48 -0.08
C GLY A 95 -24.81 -1.03 -1.49
N THR A 96 -24.76 -0.19 -2.53
CA THR A 96 -24.34 -0.60 -3.88
C THR A 96 -22.86 -0.31 -4.11
N PHE A 97 -22.18 -1.25 -4.76
CA PHE A 97 -20.77 -1.14 -5.08
C PHE A 97 -20.54 -1.49 -6.54
N VAL A 98 -19.97 -0.53 -7.26
CA VAL A 98 -19.35 -0.77 -8.56
C VAL A 98 -17.86 -0.53 -8.49
N SER A 99 -17.09 -1.27 -9.28
CA SER A 99 -15.62 -1.18 -9.31
C SER A 99 -15.08 -1.43 -10.72
N ASN A 100 -13.74 -1.34 -10.87
CA ASN A 100 -13.03 -1.63 -12.12
C ASN A 100 -13.62 -0.89 -13.35
N PRO A 101 -13.72 0.45 -13.32
CA PRO A 101 -14.18 1.20 -14.49
C PRO A 101 -13.24 0.95 -15.68
N LEU A 102 -13.80 0.73 -16.85
CA LEU A 102 -13.05 0.54 -18.10
C LEU A 102 -13.78 1.18 -19.27
N TRP A 103 -13.05 1.44 -20.36
CA TRP A 103 -13.62 1.92 -21.62
C TRP A 103 -13.73 0.77 -22.60
N PHE A 104 -14.92 0.56 -23.17
CA PHE A 104 -15.09 -0.31 -24.32
C PHE A 104 -14.84 0.43 -25.64
N ASP A 105 -15.19 1.71 -25.67
CA ASP A 105 -14.93 2.67 -26.75
C ASP A 105 -15.13 4.10 -26.20
N GLU A 106 -15.21 5.12 -27.05
CA GLU A 106 -15.41 6.52 -26.62
C GLU A 106 -16.79 6.79 -26.00
N GLU A 107 -17.78 5.95 -26.31
CA GLU A 107 -19.18 6.19 -25.96
C GLU A 107 -19.73 5.16 -24.98
N THR A 108 -19.01 4.06 -24.73
CA THR A 108 -19.45 2.94 -23.89
C THR A 108 -18.42 2.64 -22.81
N ILE A 109 -18.88 2.66 -21.56
CA ILE A 109 -18.09 2.31 -20.39
C ILE A 109 -18.47 0.93 -19.87
N GLY A 110 -17.55 0.29 -19.15
CA GLY A 110 -17.76 -0.96 -18.43
C GLY A 110 -17.39 -0.84 -16.97
N PHE A 111 -17.97 -1.70 -16.14
CA PHE A 111 -17.67 -1.81 -14.72
C PHE A 111 -18.12 -3.14 -14.12
N LEU A 112 -17.56 -3.49 -12.97
CA LEU A 112 -17.97 -4.66 -12.19
C LEU A 112 -19.06 -4.31 -11.20
N LYS A 113 -20.09 -5.16 -11.09
CA LYS A 113 -21.10 -5.15 -10.03
C LYS A 113 -21.29 -6.60 -9.56
N LYS A 114 -21.02 -6.86 -8.27
CA LYS A 114 -21.06 -8.22 -7.68
C LYS A 114 -20.28 -9.29 -8.47
N GLY A 115 -19.12 -8.92 -9.01
CA GLY A 115 -18.27 -9.85 -9.77
C GLY A 115 -18.77 -10.20 -11.18
N ALA A 116 -19.75 -9.46 -11.71
CA ALA A 116 -20.16 -9.52 -13.11
C ALA A 116 -19.85 -8.20 -13.83
N LEU A 117 -19.53 -8.28 -15.12
CA LEU A 117 -19.21 -7.14 -15.99
C LEU A 117 -20.48 -6.58 -16.62
N TYR A 118 -20.73 -5.30 -16.38
CA TYR A 118 -21.80 -4.51 -16.96
C TYR A 118 -21.24 -3.45 -17.90
N LYS A 119 -22.08 -2.99 -18.82
CA LYS A 119 -21.81 -1.81 -19.66
C LYS A 119 -22.96 -0.82 -19.62
N GLN A 120 -22.65 0.42 -19.91
CA GLN A 120 -23.64 1.45 -20.23
C GLN A 120 -23.03 2.49 -21.20
N PRO A 121 -23.86 3.18 -21.99
CA PRO A 121 -23.48 4.44 -22.62
C PRO A 121 -22.88 5.44 -21.62
N LEU A 122 -21.90 6.22 -22.07
CA LEU A 122 -21.29 7.32 -21.32
C LEU A 122 -22.32 8.41 -21.00
N TYR A 123 -23.21 8.69 -21.96
CA TYR A 123 -24.28 9.67 -21.85
C TYR A 123 -25.64 9.03 -22.05
N GLY A 124 -26.65 9.58 -21.37
CA GLY A 124 -28.03 9.08 -21.41
C GLY A 124 -28.38 8.27 -20.16
N ASN A 125 -29.65 8.31 -19.78
CA ASN A 125 -30.13 7.65 -18.57
C ASN A 125 -30.61 6.23 -18.89
N THR A 126 -29.66 5.36 -19.22
CA THR A 126 -29.94 3.96 -19.58
C THR A 126 -29.57 3.02 -18.45
N VAL A 127 -30.41 2.00 -18.21
CA VAL A 127 -30.10 0.93 -17.27
C VAL A 127 -28.87 0.16 -17.76
N PRO A 128 -27.86 -0.08 -16.89
CA PRO A 128 -26.70 -0.89 -17.26
C PRO A 128 -27.13 -2.27 -17.75
N SER A 129 -26.54 -2.72 -18.86
CA SER A 129 -26.76 -4.07 -19.41
C SER A 129 -25.59 -4.98 -19.06
N GLU A 130 -25.88 -6.21 -18.68
CA GLU A 130 -24.86 -7.22 -18.43
C GLU A 130 -24.11 -7.58 -19.73
N VAL A 131 -22.79 -7.75 -19.61
CA VAL A 131 -21.91 -8.22 -20.68
C VAL A 131 -21.43 -9.63 -20.39
N PHE A 132 -21.07 -9.89 -19.13
CA PHE A 132 -20.51 -11.16 -18.72
C PHE A 132 -20.73 -11.41 -17.22
N ALA A 133 -21.52 -12.42 -16.88
CA ALA A 133 -21.72 -12.91 -15.52
C ALA A 133 -21.33 -14.40 -15.46
N PRO A 134 -20.03 -14.71 -15.39
CA PRO A 134 -19.58 -16.08 -15.21
C PRO A 134 -20.05 -16.65 -13.87
N PRO A 135 -20.08 -17.98 -13.73
CA PRO A 135 -20.54 -18.65 -12.52
C PRO A 135 -19.60 -18.42 -11.31
N ILE A 136 -18.37 -17.97 -11.57
CA ILE A 136 -17.40 -17.52 -10.56
C ILE A 136 -17.19 -16.01 -10.73
N ALA A 137 -17.29 -15.26 -9.62
CA ALA A 137 -17.08 -13.82 -9.62
C ALA A 137 -15.70 -13.44 -10.18
N ILE A 138 -15.67 -12.44 -11.06
CA ILE A 138 -14.45 -11.93 -11.69
C ILE A 138 -13.97 -10.62 -11.09
N SER A 139 -12.67 -10.37 -11.21
CA SER A 139 -12.00 -9.15 -10.79
C SER A 139 -10.90 -8.73 -11.78
N ASN A 140 -10.30 -7.56 -11.54
CA ASN A 140 -9.17 -7.01 -12.29
C ASN A 140 -9.33 -7.14 -13.81
N VAL A 141 -10.47 -6.68 -14.34
CA VAL A 141 -10.84 -6.84 -15.75
C VAL A 141 -10.13 -5.82 -16.62
N MET A 142 -9.55 -6.27 -17.73
CA MET A 142 -9.02 -5.41 -18.78
C MET A 142 -9.65 -5.77 -20.13
N TYR A 143 -9.88 -4.75 -20.95
CA TYR A 143 -10.34 -4.91 -22.33
C TYR A 143 -9.35 -4.29 -23.31
N ARG A 144 -9.11 -4.97 -24.42
CA ARG A 144 -8.30 -4.48 -25.53
C ARG A 144 -9.11 -4.53 -26.83
N ALA A 145 -9.59 -3.36 -27.25
CA ALA A 145 -10.41 -3.20 -28.44
C ALA A 145 -9.72 -3.62 -29.75
N SER A 146 -8.39 -3.57 -29.80
CA SER A 146 -7.59 -3.97 -30.97
C SER A 146 -7.75 -5.45 -31.37
N GLN A 147 -8.10 -6.32 -30.42
CA GLN A 147 -8.33 -7.74 -30.67
C GLN A 147 -9.66 -8.25 -30.10
N ASP A 148 -10.50 -7.34 -29.62
CA ASP A 148 -11.72 -7.68 -28.88
C ASP A 148 -11.47 -8.74 -27.79
N ILE A 149 -10.40 -8.57 -27.02
CA ILE A 149 -10.03 -9.51 -25.97
C ILE A 149 -10.35 -8.92 -24.60
N LEU A 150 -11.06 -9.71 -23.81
CA LEU A 150 -11.33 -9.48 -22.39
C LEU A 150 -10.39 -10.38 -21.57
N THR A 151 -9.72 -9.79 -20.59
CA THR A 151 -8.90 -10.54 -19.63
C THR A 151 -9.35 -10.21 -18.22
N PHE A 152 -9.26 -11.17 -17.32
CA PHE A 152 -9.82 -11.02 -15.97
C PHE A 152 -9.22 -12.06 -15.03
N VAL A 153 -9.35 -11.81 -13.73
CA VAL A 153 -8.97 -12.75 -12.67
C VAL A 153 -10.21 -13.43 -12.12
N ALA A 154 -10.10 -14.74 -11.88
CA ALA A 154 -11.10 -15.50 -11.13
C ALA A 154 -10.42 -16.54 -10.25
N SER A 155 -10.95 -16.74 -9.06
CA SER A 155 -10.46 -17.73 -8.11
C SER A 155 -11.05 -19.10 -8.43
N VAL A 156 -10.18 -20.06 -8.78
CA VAL A 156 -10.58 -21.39 -9.26
C VAL A 156 -9.83 -22.49 -8.54
N PHE A 157 -10.43 -23.67 -8.52
CA PHE A 157 -9.79 -24.88 -8.01
C PHE A 157 -8.80 -25.47 -9.03
N PRO A 158 -7.80 -26.22 -8.54
CA PRO A 158 -6.91 -27.06 -9.32
C PRO A 158 -7.63 -27.85 -10.43
N ASN A 159 -7.18 -27.67 -11.68
CA ASN A 159 -7.63 -28.46 -12.83
C ASN A 159 -9.14 -28.39 -13.10
N CYS A 160 -9.80 -27.31 -12.67
CA CYS A 160 -11.22 -27.09 -12.91
C CYS A 160 -11.46 -25.93 -13.89
N THR A 161 -12.44 -26.08 -14.76
CA THR A 161 -13.10 -24.97 -15.45
C THR A 161 -13.91 -24.13 -14.45
N MET A 162 -14.43 -22.96 -14.87
CA MET A 162 -15.27 -22.14 -13.99
C MET A 162 -16.56 -22.87 -13.56
N ASP A 163 -17.18 -23.60 -14.49
CA ASP A 163 -18.38 -24.39 -14.21
C ASP A 163 -18.09 -25.53 -13.22
N GLU A 164 -16.98 -26.25 -13.41
CA GLU A 164 -16.56 -27.32 -12.50
C GLU A 164 -16.24 -26.78 -11.10
N CYS A 165 -15.64 -25.59 -11.00
CA CYS A 165 -15.37 -24.94 -9.72
C CYS A 165 -16.65 -24.68 -8.92
N VAL A 166 -17.77 -24.36 -9.56
CA VAL A 166 -19.04 -24.18 -8.86
C VAL A 166 -19.52 -25.48 -8.22
N LEU A 167 -19.37 -26.61 -8.89
CA LEU A 167 -19.72 -27.91 -8.32
C LEU A 167 -18.85 -28.25 -7.11
N VAL A 168 -17.55 -27.90 -7.16
CA VAL A 168 -16.65 -28.05 -6.01
C VAL A 168 -17.09 -27.16 -4.84
N LYS A 169 -17.43 -25.88 -5.09
CA LYS A 169 -17.95 -24.97 -4.05
C LYS A 169 -19.23 -25.48 -3.41
N GLN A 170 -20.18 -25.95 -4.22
CA GLN A 170 -21.44 -26.52 -3.74
C GLN A 170 -21.19 -27.76 -2.87
N ARG A 171 -20.31 -28.66 -3.30
CA ARG A 171 -19.92 -29.83 -2.51
C ARG A 171 -19.30 -29.45 -1.17
N ASN A 172 -18.38 -28.47 -1.18
CA ASN A 172 -17.74 -27.99 0.04
C ASN A 172 -18.74 -27.32 1.00
N ALA A 173 -19.74 -26.61 0.47
CA ALA A 173 -20.80 -26.00 1.28
C ALA A 173 -21.76 -27.02 1.92
N MET A 174 -21.82 -28.25 1.41
CA MET A 174 -22.61 -29.34 1.99
C MET A 174 -21.87 -30.12 3.08
N ARG A 175 -20.60 -29.83 3.34
CA ARG A 175 -19.86 -30.45 4.46
C ARG A 175 -20.54 -30.10 5.78
N THR A 176 -20.65 -31.09 6.66
CA THR A 176 -21.16 -30.90 8.02
C THR A 176 -20.08 -30.47 9.01
N ASP A 177 -18.82 -30.47 8.58
CA ASP A 177 -17.66 -30.03 9.35
C ASP A 177 -16.88 -28.93 8.61
N SER A 178 -16.15 -28.12 9.37
CA SER A 178 -15.28 -27.06 8.87
C SER A 178 -13.79 -27.41 9.00
N ALA A 179 -13.45 -28.68 9.21
CA ALA A 179 -12.08 -29.08 9.52
C ALA A 179 -11.15 -28.86 8.32
N MET A 180 -10.00 -28.24 8.59
CA MET A 180 -8.88 -28.09 7.66
C MET A 180 -7.71 -28.92 8.20
N VAL A 181 -7.04 -29.64 7.30
CA VAL A 181 -5.88 -30.48 7.63
C VAL A 181 -4.71 -29.96 6.81
N PHE A 182 -3.60 -29.68 7.49
CA PHE A 182 -2.35 -29.20 6.90
C PHE A 182 -1.22 -30.10 7.38
N ASP A 183 -0.34 -30.50 6.47
CA ASP A 183 0.85 -31.32 6.72
C ASP A 183 2.15 -30.55 6.40
N ASN A 184 2.05 -29.25 6.15
CA ASN A 184 3.17 -28.32 5.97
C ASN A 184 2.96 -27.02 6.77
N LEU A 185 4.02 -26.20 6.86
CA LEU A 185 4.02 -24.96 7.66
C LEU A 185 3.24 -23.80 7.00
N TRP A 186 2.89 -23.92 5.72
CA TRP A 186 2.11 -22.93 4.97
C TRP A 186 0.61 -23.18 5.13
N ALA A 187 0.15 -23.28 6.38
CA ALA A 187 -1.24 -23.56 6.70
C ALA A 187 -2.14 -22.30 6.59
N ARG A 188 -1.56 -21.12 6.83
CA ARG A 188 -2.24 -19.83 6.75
C ARG A 188 -1.30 -18.80 6.12
N HIS A 189 -1.88 -17.76 5.53
CA HIS A 189 -1.15 -16.56 5.17
C HIS A 189 -1.86 -15.33 5.74
N TRP A 190 -1.18 -14.60 6.62
CA TRP A 190 -1.76 -13.47 7.38
C TRP A 190 -3.10 -13.86 8.06
N ASN A 191 -4.20 -13.26 7.61
CA ASN A 191 -5.54 -13.40 8.19
C ASN A 191 -6.38 -14.52 7.54
N GLU A 192 -5.80 -15.26 6.59
CA GLU A 192 -6.52 -16.28 5.82
C GLU A 192 -5.88 -17.65 5.97
N TRP A 193 -6.72 -18.69 6.09
CA TRP A 193 -6.26 -20.07 5.97
C TRP A 193 -6.00 -20.40 4.51
N MET A 194 -4.95 -21.17 4.24
CA MET A 194 -4.63 -21.55 2.88
C MET A 194 -5.70 -22.47 2.33
N THR A 195 -6.29 -22.10 1.20
CA THR A 195 -7.27 -22.92 0.48
C THR A 195 -6.72 -23.38 -0.86
N MET A 196 -7.35 -24.42 -1.42
CA MET A 196 -7.07 -24.88 -2.78
C MET A 196 -7.53 -23.88 -3.84
N GLU A 197 -8.46 -22.97 -3.53
CA GLU A 197 -8.95 -21.99 -4.49
C GLU A 197 -7.91 -20.88 -4.67
N LYS A 198 -7.42 -20.67 -5.90
CA LYS A 198 -6.38 -19.68 -6.22
C LYS A 198 -6.81 -18.72 -7.32
N PRO A 199 -6.43 -17.43 -7.24
CA PRO A 199 -6.68 -16.49 -8.31
C PRO A 199 -5.86 -16.87 -9.56
N ASN A 200 -6.54 -17.04 -10.68
CA ASN A 200 -5.93 -17.29 -11.99
C ASN A 200 -6.37 -16.23 -12.99
N VAL A 201 -5.53 -15.98 -13.99
CA VAL A 201 -5.83 -15.05 -15.09
C VAL A 201 -6.40 -15.78 -16.30
N PHE A 202 -7.48 -15.22 -16.83
CA PHE A 202 -8.24 -15.73 -17.95
C PHE A 202 -8.23 -14.75 -19.12
N ALA A 203 -8.40 -15.28 -20.33
CA ALA A 203 -8.63 -14.51 -21.54
C ALA A 203 -9.82 -15.07 -22.32
N ALA A 204 -10.68 -14.20 -22.84
CA ALA A 204 -11.85 -14.56 -23.63
C ALA A 204 -12.08 -13.52 -24.73
N ARG A 205 -12.58 -13.95 -25.89
CA ARG A 205 -12.98 -13.01 -26.95
C ARG A 205 -14.32 -12.38 -26.62
N LEU A 206 -14.48 -11.13 -26.99
CA LEU A 206 -15.71 -10.36 -26.86
C LEU A 206 -16.35 -10.21 -28.23
N ASP A 207 -17.49 -10.83 -28.45
CA ASP A 207 -18.24 -10.74 -29.69
C ASP A 207 -19.35 -9.69 -29.59
N ARG A 208 -19.54 -8.95 -30.68
CA ARG A 208 -20.55 -7.89 -30.80
C ARG A 208 -21.46 -8.18 -31.99
N THR A 209 -22.75 -8.39 -31.74
CA THR A 209 -23.77 -8.55 -32.80
C THR A 209 -24.86 -7.52 -32.58
N GLY A 210 -24.80 -6.42 -33.35
CA GLY A 210 -25.67 -5.25 -33.11
C GLY A 210 -25.39 -4.63 -31.73
N SER A 211 -26.43 -4.47 -30.92
CA SER A 211 -26.31 -3.96 -29.54
C SER A 211 -26.03 -5.05 -28.48
N LYS A 212 -26.01 -6.33 -28.88
CA LYS A 212 -25.77 -7.47 -28.00
C LYS A 212 -24.28 -7.77 -27.93
N TRP A 213 -23.80 -7.97 -26.71
CA TRP A 213 -22.42 -8.30 -26.40
C TRP A 213 -22.41 -9.69 -25.77
N SER A 214 -21.45 -10.52 -26.15
CA SER A 214 -21.26 -11.85 -25.58
C SER A 214 -19.79 -12.14 -25.43
N VAL A 215 -19.43 -12.78 -24.33
CA VAL A 215 -18.07 -13.29 -24.13
C VAL A 215 -18.03 -14.73 -24.63
N GLY A 216 -17.11 -15.01 -25.53
CA GLY A 216 -16.83 -16.36 -26.02
C GLY A 216 -16.13 -17.22 -24.97
N PRO A 217 -15.74 -18.45 -25.30
CA PRO A 217 -15.10 -19.35 -24.35
C PRO A 217 -13.84 -18.74 -23.71
N GLU A 218 -13.74 -18.83 -22.39
CA GLU A 218 -12.60 -18.37 -21.64
C GLU A 218 -11.47 -19.42 -21.61
N THR A 219 -10.24 -18.93 -21.59
CA THR A 219 -9.03 -19.75 -21.43
C THR A 219 -8.34 -19.36 -20.14
N ASN A 220 -8.13 -20.32 -19.23
CA ASN A 220 -7.25 -20.14 -18.09
C ASN A 220 -5.79 -20.15 -18.58
N ILE A 221 -5.15 -18.99 -18.60
CA ILE A 221 -3.77 -18.84 -19.08
C ILE A 221 -2.77 -19.45 -18.10
N ALA A 222 -3.07 -19.37 -16.79
CA ALA A 222 -2.23 -19.92 -15.73
C ALA A 222 -2.32 -21.46 -15.62
N ALA A 223 -3.35 -22.09 -16.18
CA ALA A 223 -3.50 -23.55 -16.14
C ALA A 223 -2.36 -24.32 -16.83
N MET A 224 -1.61 -23.66 -17.72
CA MET A 224 -0.48 -24.26 -18.43
C MET A 224 0.87 -24.08 -17.71
N LEU A 225 0.88 -23.48 -16.51
CA LEU A 225 2.08 -23.41 -15.67
C LEU A 225 2.46 -24.81 -15.13
N PRO A 226 3.76 -25.07 -14.86
CA PRO A 226 4.21 -26.36 -14.34
C PRO A 226 3.46 -26.76 -13.06
N HIS A 227 2.86 -27.95 -13.00
CA HIS A 227 2.13 -28.38 -11.80
C HIS A 227 3.08 -28.80 -10.67
N THR A 228 2.69 -28.51 -9.43
CA THR A 228 3.28 -29.16 -8.25
C THR A 228 2.42 -30.30 -7.74
N ALA A 229 3.07 -31.21 -7.00
CA ALA A 229 2.42 -32.36 -6.40
C ALA A 229 1.40 -31.92 -5.33
N ASP A 230 1.71 -30.88 -4.55
CA ASP A 230 0.81 -30.33 -3.54
C ASP A 230 -0.18 -29.31 -4.17
N PRO A 231 -1.50 -29.56 -4.13
CA PRO A 231 -2.49 -28.63 -4.62
C PRO A 231 -2.62 -27.33 -3.80
N LEU A 232 -2.16 -27.28 -2.54
CA LEU A 232 -2.24 -26.11 -1.66
C LEU A 232 -1.19 -25.04 -2.00
N THR A 233 -0.02 -25.46 -2.49
CA THR A 233 1.09 -24.57 -2.87
C THR A 233 0.99 -24.05 -4.30
N ARG A 234 -0.04 -24.45 -5.07
CA ARG A 234 -0.21 -24.05 -6.49
C ARG A 234 -0.20 -22.54 -6.70
N TRP A 235 0.21 -22.17 -7.92
CA TRP A 235 0.34 -20.82 -8.43
C TRP A 235 -0.83 -19.91 -8.06
N SER A 236 -0.50 -18.72 -7.57
CA SER A 236 -1.39 -17.59 -7.40
C SER A 236 -0.95 -16.51 -8.37
N VAL A 237 -1.88 -15.99 -9.18
CA VAL A 237 -1.63 -14.80 -9.99
C VAL A 237 -1.94 -13.56 -9.16
N ASP A 238 -0.89 -12.82 -8.81
CA ASP A 238 -0.98 -11.67 -7.92
C ASP A 238 -1.34 -10.38 -8.68
N ASP A 239 -0.82 -10.23 -9.90
CA ASP A 239 -1.09 -9.09 -10.78
C ASP A 239 -0.86 -9.47 -12.25
N TYR A 240 -1.40 -8.71 -13.19
CA TYR A 240 -1.12 -8.90 -14.62
C TYR A 240 -1.31 -7.63 -15.46
N THR A 241 -0.72 -7.64 -16.64
CA THR A 241 -0.87 -6.60 -17.66
C THR A 241 -0.99 -7.22 -19.05
N VAL A 242 -1.61 -6.48 -19.97
CA VAL A 242 -1.82 -6.89 -21.36
C VAL A 242 -1.21 -5.87 -22.30
N SER A 243 -0.54 -6.34 -23.34
CA SER A 243 0.02 -5.48 -24.39
C SER A 243 -1.07 -4.57 -24.99
N PRO A 244 -0.72 -3.37 -25.50
CA PRO A 244 -1.68 -2.50 -26.17
C PRO A 244 -2.37 -3.17 -27.37
N ALA A 245 -1.67 -4.07 -28.06
CA ALA A 245 -2.22 -4.86 -29.17
C ALA A 245 -3.14 -6.00 -28.71
N GLY A 246 -3.14 -6.35 -27.41
CA GLY A 246 -3.98 -7.42 -26.88
C GLY A 246 -3.52 -8.84 -27.21
N ASP A 247 -2.33 -9.03 -27.80
CA ASP A 247 -1.78 -10.34 -28.19
C ASP A 247 -0.94 -11.01 -27.10
N ASN A 248 -0.38 -10.22 -26.17
CA ASN A 248 0.54 -10.69 -25.14
C ASN A 248 0.04 -10.26 -23.76
N MET A 249 0.27 -11.13 -22.78
CA MET A 249 -0.03 -10.91 -21.37
C MET A 249 1.21 -11.23 -20.56
N ALA A 250 1.56 -10.33 -19.64
CA ALA A 250 2.56 -10.58 -18.60
C ALA A 250 1.86 -10.66 -17.26
N PHE A 251 2.16 -11.67 -16.46
CA PHE A 251 1.48 -11.89 -15.18
C PHE A 251 2.46 -12.35 -14.11
N VAL A 252 2.21 -11.88 -12.90
CA VAL A 252 3.02 -12.05 -11.70
C VAL A 252 2.53 -13.27 -10.96
N VAL A 253 3.43 -14.20 -10.68
CA VAL A 253 3.08 -15.49 -10.11
C VAL A 253 4.06 -15.85 -9.01
N ARG A 254 3.54 -16.23 -7.85
CA ARG A 254 4.35 -16.89 -6.83
C ARG A 254 4.61 -18.34 -7.27
N PRO A 255 5.86 -18.74 -7.56
CA PRO A 255 6.18 -20.12 -7.83
C PRO A 255 5.89 -20.99 -6.62
N PRO A 256 5.29 -22.16 -6.82
CA PRO A 256 5.17 -23.14 -5.77
C PRO A 256 6.57 -23.61 -5.37
N ALA A 257 6.82 -23.73 -4.06
CA ALA A 257 8.03 -24.33 -3.54
C ALA A 257 7.66 -25.40 -2.52
N ASP A 258 8.59 -26.33 -2.27
CA ASP A 258 8.45 -27.35 -1.23
C ASP A 258 8.18 -26.73 0.15
N ASN A 259 8.55 -25.46 0.34
CA ASN A 259 8.33 -24.73 1.57
C ASN A 259 8.03 -23.24 1.35
N MET A 260 6.75 -22.90 1.30
CA MET A 260 6.29 -21.52 1.02
C MET A 260 6.55 -20.53 2.16
N THR A 261 6.68 -21.03 3.39
CA THR A 261 6.92 -20.22 4.60
C THR A 261 8.28 -19.48 4.59
N TRP A 262 9.22 -19.92 3.74
CA TRP A 262 10.54 -19.30 3.56
C TRP A 262 10.74 -18.65 2.17
N ALA A 263 9.77 -18.81 1.27
CA ALA A 263 9.91 -18.39 -0.11
C ALA A 263 9.24 -17.02 -0.32
N THR A 264 10.05 -16.03 -0.64
CA THR A 264 9.57 -14.71 -1.09
C THR A 264 9.58 -14.56 -2.60
N ASN A 265 10.08 -15.58 -3.32
CA ASN A 265 10.25 -15.54 -4.76
C ASN A 265 8.91 -15.28 -5.42
N VAL A 266 8.90 -14.37 -6.39
CA VAL A 266 7.75 -14.08 -7.24
C VAL A 266 8.29 -13.81 -8.63
N ASP A 267 7.64 -14.40 -9.63
CA ASP A 267 8.12 -14.42 -11.00
C ASP A 267 7.15 -13.77 -11.98
N ILE A 268 7.66 -13.30 -13.12
CA ILE A 268 6.86 -12.83 -14.25
C ILE A 268 6.89 -13.85 -15.36
N TYR A 269 5.70 -14.24 -15.80
CA TYR A 269 5.47 -15.05 -16.98
C TYR A 269 4.91 -14.20 -18.11
N LEU A 270 5.29 -14.53 -19.35
CA LEU A 270 4.74 -13.97 -20.57
C LEU A 270 4.01 -15.06 -21.36
N ALA A 271 2.75 -14.82 -21.71
CA ALA A 271 1.96 -15.70 -22.56
C ALA A 271 1.27 -14.91 -23.68
N SER A 272 0.85 -15.61 -24.73
CA SER A 272 -0.11 -15.04 -25.67
C SER A 272 -1.51 -15.09 -25.08
N THR A 273 -2.34 -14.10 -25.36
CA THR A 273 -3.76 -14.07 -24.96
C THR A 273 -4.62 -15.05 -25.76
N LYS A 274 -4.10 -15.59 -26.86
CA LYS A 274 -4.77 -16.64 -27.65
C LYS A 274 -4.66 -18.00 -26.96
N HIS A 275 -5.70 -18.81 -27.15
CA HIS A 275 -5.81 -20.16 -26.62
C HIS A 275 -4.59 -21.05 -26.96
N GLY A 276 -4.11 -21.82 -25.99
CA GLY A 276 -3.10 -22.87 -26.16
C GLY A 276 -1.63 -22.41 -26.12
N SER A 277 -1.36 -21.13 -25.85
CA SER A 277 0.02 -20.65 -25.67
C SER A 277 0.57 -21.00 -24.29
N ARG A 278 1.70 -21.71 -24.24
CA ARG A 278 2.40 -21.99 -22.98
C ARG A 278 3.05 -20.72 -22.43
N PRO A 279 2.77 -20.33 -21.17
CA PRO A 279 3.48 -19.25 -20.52
C PRO A 279 4.99 -19.49 -20.49
N ARG A 280 5.76 -18.44 -20.76
CA ARG A 280 7.22 -18.45 -20.68
C ARG A 280 7.67 -17.63 -19.50
N LEU A 281 8.42 -18.25 -18.60
CA LEU A 281 9.09 -17.59 -17.49
C LEU A 281 10.09 -16.54 -18.03
N LEU A 282 9.98 -15.29 -17.56
CA LEU A 282 10.91 -14.20 -17.88
C LEU A 282 11.92 -13.94 -16.76
N THR A 283 11.54 -14.24 -15.53
CA THR A 283 12.35 -14.09 -14.31
C THR A 283 12.86 -15.46 -13.85
N GLY A 284 13.30 -15.66 -12.60
CA GLY A 284 13.78 -16.97 -12.13
C GLY A 284 15.28 -17.24 -12.31
N GLN A 285 16.05 -16.25 -12.78
CA GLN A 285 17.51 -16.23 -12.55
C GLN A 285 17.87 -15.57 -11.20
N MET A 286 16.89 -14.88 -10.59
CA MET A 286 17.01 -14.19 -9.31
C MET A 286 15.97 -14.79 -8.37
N ASN A 287 16.33 -14.91 -7.09
CA ASN A 287 15.50 -15.57 -6.08
C ASN A 287 14.66 -14.56 -5.27
N GLY A 288 14.61 -13.29 -5.66
CA GLY A 288 13.76 -12.30 -5.02
C GLY A 288 12.39 -12.15 -5.71
N THR A 289 11.73 -11.03 -5.42
CA THR A 289 10.34 -10.75 -5.81
C THR A 289 10.26 -9.90 -7.08
N ALA A 290 9.60 -10.39 -8.13
CA ALA A 290 9.22 -9.59 -9.30
C ALA A 290 7.82 -8.97 -9.12
N SER A 291 7.62 -7.74 -9.61
CA SER A 291 6.34 -7.03 -9.51
C SER A 291 6.15 -5.96 -10.58
N ALA A 292 4.95 -5.38 -10.65
CA ALA A 292 4.58 -4.24 -11.49
C ALA A 292 4.97 -4.34 -12.98
N PRO A 293 4.64 -5.43 -13.70
CA PRO A 293 4.92 -5.55 -15.12
C PRO A 293 4.13 -4.50 -15.93
N THR A 294 4.77 -3.88 -16.92
CA THR A 294 4.14 -2.88 -17.79
C THR A 294 4.70 -2.91 -19.21
N PHE A 295 3.82 -3.00 -20.20
CA PHE A 295 4.21 -2.97 -21.62
C PHE A 295 4.41 -1.53 -22.11
N SER A 296 5.40 -1.34 -22.99
CA SER A 296 5.49 -0.13 -23.79
C SER A 296 4.25 0.00 -24.69
N TRP A 297 3.90 1.22 -25.07
CA TRP A 297 2.71 1.52 -25.88
C TRP A 297 2.78 0.93 -27.30
N ASP A 298 3.99 0.67 -27.80
CA ASP A 298 4.22 -0.04 -29.06
C ASP A 298 4.24 -1.58 -28.89
N GLY A 299 4.10 -2.09 -27.68
CA GLY A 299 4.13 -3.52 -27.33
C GLY A 299 5.49 -4.19 -27.50
N ARG A 300 6.57 -3.45 -27.83
CA ARG A 300 7.89 -4.04 -28.13
C ARG A 300 8.73 -4.37 -26.90
N ARG A 301 8.44 -3.72 -25.77
CA ARG A 301 9.17 -3.88 -24.51
C ARG A 301 8.20 -4.12 -23.36
N LEU A 302 8.68 -4.88 -22.38
CA LEU A 302 8.05 -5.09 -21.08
C LEU A 302 9.02 -4.61 -20.01
N ALA A 303 8.58 -3.77 -19.08
CA ALA A 303 9.37 -3.40 -17.90
C ALA A 303 8.75 -3.99 -16.64
N TRP A 304 9.56 -4.25 -15.62
CA TRP A 304 9.10 -4.69 -14.29
C TRP A 304 10.06 -4.25 -13.19
N LEU A 305 9.61 -4.43 -11.95
CA LEU A 305 10.39 -4.25 -10.74
C LEU A 305 10.85 -5.60 -10.20
N GLN A 306 12.08 -5.69 -9.72
CA GLN A 306 12.68 -6.92 -9.21
C GLN A 306 13.51 -6.64 -7.95
N MET A 307 13.14 -7.26 -6.84
CA MET A 307 14.02 -7.49 -5.70
C MET A 307 14.92 -8.69 -6.03
N GLU A 308 16.18 -8.65 -5.61
CA GLU A 308 17.17 -9.69 -5.98
C GLU A 308 17.45 -10.67 -4.82
N THR A 309 17.19 -10.23 -3.58
CA THR A 309 17.47 -10.98 -2.35
C THR A 309 16.29 -11.88 -1.96
N SER A 310 16.53 -13.19 -1.88
CA SER A 310 15.57 -14.19 -1.37
C SER A 310 15.37 -14.02 0.14
N GLY A 311 14.13 -14.20 0.60
CA GLY A 311 13.79 -14.08 2.02
C GLY A 311 13.81 -12.65 2.56
N TYR A 312 14.03 -11.63 1.73
CA TYR A 312 14.09 -10.24 2.18
C TYR A 312 13.11 -9.36 1.41
N GLU A 313 11.90 -9.21 1.94
CA GLU A 313 10.79 -8.46 1.32
C GLU A 313 11.00 -6.94 1.25
N SER A 314 12.10 -6.44 1.82
CA SER A 314 12.44 -5.01 1.87
C SER A 314 13.70 -4.69 1.07
N ASP A 315 14.14 -5.62 0.22
CA ASP A 315 15.18 -5.35 -0.75
C ASP A 315 14.74 -4.24 -1.71
N ILE A 316 15.71 -3.57 -2.31
CA ILE A 316 15.43 -2.50 -3.26
C ILE A 316 14.81 -3.08 -4.54
N ASN A 317 13.73 -2.46 -5.02
CA ASN A 317 13.22 -2.77 -6.35
C ASN A 317 14.17 -2.24 -7.43
N ARG A 318 14.68 -3.12 -8.27
CA ARG A 318 15.45 -2.79 -9.48
C ARG A 318 14.55 -2.78 -10.70
N ILE A 319 14.84 -1.89 -11.65
CA ILE A 319 14.05 -1.77 -12.88
C ILE A 319 14.68 -2.62 -13.97
N PHE A 320 13.91 -3.53 -14.54
CA PHE A 320 14.33 -4.35 -15.67
C PHE A 320 13.46 -4.07 -16.89
N ILE A 321 14.07 -4.12 -18.08
CA ILE A 321 13.40 -3.94 -19.36
C ILE A 321 13.74 -5.13 -20.27
N TYR A 322 12.72 -5.85 -20.69
CA TYR A 322 12.78 -6.96 -21.63
C TYR A 322 12.32 -6.51 -23.01
N THR A 323 13.12 -6.80 -24.04
CA THR A 323 12.78 -6.56 -25.44
C THR A 323 12.24 -7.84 -26.08
N LEU A 324 11.00 -7.80 -26.59
CA LEU A 324 10.30 -9.00 -27.07
C LEU A 324 11.01 -9.65 -28.27
N ALA A 325 11.44 -8.83 -29.23
CA ALA A 325 12.06 -9.31 -30.47
C ALA A 325 13.40 -10.01 -30.25
N THR A 326 14.27 -9.44 -29.41
CA THR A 326 15.62 -9.96 -29.17
C THR A 326 15.70 -10.93 -28.00
N ARG A 327 14.65 -10.98 -27.18
CA ARG A 327 14.59 -11.74 -25.93
C ARG A 327 15.69 -11.38 -24.92
N LYS A 328 16.11 -10.12 -24.92
CA LYS A 328 17.12 -9.60 -24.00
C LYS A 328 16.49 -8.78 -22.89
N THR A 329 16.99 -8.99 -21.68
CA THR A 329 16.67 -8.22 -20.47
C THR A 329 17.85 -7.34 -20.11
N VAL A 330 17.59 -6.08 -19.76
CA VAL A 330 18.60 -5.15 -19.22
C VAL A 330 18.09 -4.49 -17.95
N ALA A 331 18.96 -4.28 -16.98
CA ALA A 331 18.68 -3.44 -15.83
C ALA A 331 18.87 -1.96 -16.21
N VAL A 332 18.03 -1.08 -15.66
CA VAL A 332 18.08 0.37 -15.89
C VAL A 332 18.06 1.09 -14.54
N ALA A 333 18.81 2.19 -14.43
CA ALA A 333 18.93 2.97 -13.19
C ALA A 333 19.36 2.12 -11.97
N TYR A 334 20.22 1.13 -12.19
CA TYR A 334 20.64 0.17 -11.15
C TYR A 334 21.48 0.85 -10.04
N ASP A 335 22.05 2.02 -10.31
CA ASP A 335 22.74 2.88 -9.34
C ASP A 335 21.80 3.62 -8.39
N TRP A 336 20.49 3.59 -8.63
CA TRP A 336 19.53 4.32 -7.81
C TRP A 336 19.35 3.65 -6.45
N ASP A 337 19.46 4.43 -5.38
CA ASP A 337 19.38 3.96 -3.99
C ASP A 337 17.98 4.18 -3.36
N LEU A 338 16.96 4.45 -4.17
CA LEU A 338 15.57 4.50 -3.73
C LEU A 338 14.76 3.40 -4.42
N SER A 339 13.80 2.84 -3.70
CA SER A 339 12.95 1.77 -4.19
C SER A 339 11.75 2.35 -4.97
N PRO A 340 11.64 2.15 -6.29
CA PRO A 340 10.40 2.40 -7.05
C PRO A 340 9.30 1.43 -6.64
N HIS A 341 8.04 1.86 -6.73
CA HIS A 341 6.87 1.04 -6.35
C HIS A 341 5.98 0.63 -7.52
N ASN A 342 6.06 1.32 -8.65
CA ASN A 342 5.26 1.03 -9.85
C ASN A 342 5.97 1.54 -11.11
N LEU A 343 5.52 1.11 -12.29
CA LEU A 343 6.09 1.55 -13.56
C LEU A 343 5.00 1.89 -14.59
N MET A 344 5.27 2.89 -15.42
CA MET A 344 4.44 3.26 -16.55
C MET A 344 5.28 3.88 -17.66
N TRP A 345 5.11 3.45 -18.90
CA TRP A 345 5.86 4.01 -20.04
C TRP A 345 5.36 5.40 -20.44
N SER A 346 6.28 6.30 -20.78
CA SER A 346 5.94 7.53 -21.52
C SER A 346 5.31 7.19 -22.86
N ARG A 347 4.43 8.06 -23.37
CA ARG A 347 3.68 7.81 -24.63
C ARG A 347 4.58 7.64 -25.85
N ASP A 348 5.78 8.21 -25.83
CA ASP A 348 6.82 8.03 -26.85
C ASP A 348 7.74 6.81 -26.62
N ASN A 349 7.51 6.05 -25.56
CA ASN A 349 8.27 4.87 -25.13
C ASN A 349 9.74 5.16 -24.78
N LYS A 350 10.16 6.41 -24.58
CA LYS A 350 11.56 6.74 -24.26
C LYS A 350 11.89 6.70 -22.77
N SER A 351 10.88 6.88 -21.92
CA SER A 351 11.04 6.93 -20.47
C SER A 351 10.07 6.01 -19.76
N LEU A 352 10.41 5.68 -18.53
CA LEU A 352 9.51 5.14 -17.52
C LEU A 352 9.17 6.24 -16.52
N TYR A 353 7.94 6.27 -16.06
CA TYR A 353 7.50 7.03 -14.90
C TYR A 353 7.26 6.05 -13.74
N THR A 354 7.68 6.44 -12.54
CA THR A 354 7.50 5.66 -11.32
C THR A 354 7.13 6.55 -10.14
N VAL A 355 6.49 6.00 -9.12
CA VAL A 355 6.39 6.60 -7.80
C VAL A 355 7.41 5.95 -6.87
N THR A 356 8.14 6.76 -6.11
CA THR A 356 9.07 6.29 -5.08
C THR A 356 8.90 7.07 -3.78
N GLY A 357 9.19 6.42 -2.66
CA GLY A 357 9.32 7.10 -1.37
C GLY A 357 10.57 7.98 -1.35
N SER A 358 10.46 9.23 -0.92
CA SER A 358 11.61 10.12 -0.69
C SER A 358 11.29 11.05 0.48
N LYS A 359 12.02 10.89 1.58
CA LYS A 359 11.97 11.79 2.75
C LYS A 359 10.54 12.11 3.22
N GLY A 360 9.72 11.08 3.42
CA GLY A 360 8.32 11.23 3.86
C GLY A 360 7.34 11.69 2.77
N ARG A 361 7.73 11.67 1.49
CA ARG A 361 6.85 11.94 0.34
C ARG A 361 6.80 10.72 -0.57
N SER A 362 5.78 10.67 -1.42
CA SER A 362 5.74 9.77 -2.58
C SER A 362 5.87 10.62 -3.84
N LEU A 363 7.02 10.55 -4.51
CA LEU A 363 7.36 11.43 -5.63
C LEU A 363 7.24 10.70 -6.97
N ILE A 364 6.79 11.42 -8.00
CA ILE A 364 6.87 10.96 -9.40
C ILE A 364 8.29 11.21 -9.91
N VAL A 365 8.91 10.18 -10.48
CA VAL A 365 10.23 10.24 -11.09
C VAL A 365 10.15 9.74 -12.53
N GLN A 366 10.72 10.51 -13.45
CA GLN A 366 10.96 10.10 -14.83
C GLN A 366 12.33 9.45 -14.94
N ILE A 367 12.42 8.34 -15.66
CA ILE A 367 13.64 7.55 -15.86
C ILE A 367 13.81 7.33 -17.35
N ASP A 368 14.91 7.79 -17.92
CA ASP A 368 15.25 7.49 -19.31
C ASP A 368 15.52 5.98 -19.46
N ALA A 369 14.79 5.33 -20.37
CA ALA A 369 14.79 3.87 -20.49
C ALA A 369 16.08 3.31 -21.11
N LEU A 370 16.96 4.15 -21.65
CA LEU A 370 18.23 3.74 -22.26
C LEU A 370 19.42 4.01 -21.32
N THR A 371 19.47 5.20 -20.75
CA THR A 371 20.59 5.71 -19.95
C THR A 371 20.39 5.52 -18.46
N GLY A 372 19.16 5.32 -18.01
CA GLY A 372 18.80 5.30 -16.60
C GLY A 372 18.78 6.67 -15.93
N HIS A 373 19.04 7.77 -16.65
CA HIS A 373 19.01 9.12 -16.09
C HIS A 373 17.64 9.42 -15.47
N ARG A 374 17.63 9.93 -14.24
CA ARG A 374 16.42 10.18 -13.44
C ARG A 374 16.15 11.67 -13.29
N ARG A 375 14.88 12.06 -13.30
CA ARG A 375 14.40 13.41 -12.99
C ARG A 375 13.17 13.33 -12.10
N GLU A 376 13.25 13.89 -10.90
CA GLU A 376 12.09 14.09 -10.03
C GLU A 376 11.14 15.11 -10.66
N LEU A 377 9.86 14.76 -10.77
CA LEU A 377 8.83 15.62 -11.37
C LEU A 377 7.97 16.32 -10.32
N THR A 378 7.86 15.76 -9.10
CA THR A 378 7.12 16.33 -7.97
C THR A 378 8.02 16.45 -6.75
N THR A 379 7.69 17.34 -5.81
CA THR A 379 8.50 17.57 -4.59
C THR A 379 7.71 17.57 -3.29
N THR A 380 6.37 17.56 -3.33
CA THR A 380 5.50 17.68 -2.15
C THR A 380 4.36 16.67 -2.14
N GLY A 381 3.84 16.38 -0.95
CA GLY A 381 2.74 15.44 -0.74
C GLY A 381 3.06 14.01 -1.17
N SER A 382 2.02 13.28 -1.55
CA SER A 382 2.12 11.89 -1.99
C SER A 382 1.36 11.66 -3.29
N ALA A 383 2.09 11.30 -4.34
CA ALA A 383 1.55 10.88 -5.61
C ALA A 383 1.20 9.37 -5.64
N ALA A 384 0.17 9.03 -6.40
CA ALA A 384 -0.26 7.66 -6.69
C ALA A 384 -0.92 7.59 -8.07
N SER A 385 -1.15 6.37 -8.57
CA SER A 385 -2.01 6.11 -9.75
C SER A 385 -1.69 6.94 -11.00
N ILE A 386 -0.41 7.05 -11.36
CA ILE A 386 0.06 7.81 -12.53
C ILE A 386 -0.51 7.24 -13.85
N ARG A 387 -0.91 8.14 -14.77
CA ARG A 387 -1.45 7.83 -16.10
C ARG A 387 -0.95 8.86 -17.13
N PRO A 388 -0.01 8.51 -18.01
CA PRO A 388 0.37 9.33 -19.15
C PRO A 388 -0.82 9.57 -20.06
N ILE A 389 -1.10 10.85 -20.28
CA ILE A 389 -2.13 11.31 -21.21
C ILE A 389 -1.42 11.42 -22.57
N ASP A 390 -0.48 12.35 -22.68
CA ASP A 390 0.32 12.61 -23.87
C ASP A 390 1.84 12.54 -23.57
N ASN A 391 2.68 13.09 -24.44
CA ASN A 391 4.15 13.08 -24.27
C ASN A 391 4.65 14.00 -23.14
N GLN A 392 3.82 14.94 -22.69
CA GLN A 392 4.17 16.00 -21.74
C GLN A 392 3.22 16.07 -20.53
N SER A 393 2.15 15.27 -20.48
CA SER A 393 1.12 15.38 -19.44
C SER A 393 0.84 14.04 -18.76
N LEU A 394 0.78 14.06 -17.43
CA LEU A 394 0.40 12.92 -16.59
C LEU A 394 -0.83 13.27 -15.75
N LEU A 395 -1.85 12.42 -15.75
CA LEU A 395 -2.78 12.37 -14.62
C LEU A 395 -2.16 11.60 -13.47
N PHE A 396 -2.46 12.00 -12.25
CA PHE A 396 -2.10 11.27 -11.05
C PHE A 396 -3.05 11.61 -9.91
N VAL A 397 -3.14 10.74 -8.93
CA VAL A 397 -3.80 11.03 -7.65
C VAL A 397 -2.76 11.66 -6.74
N HIS A 398 -3.09 12.79 -6.13
CA HIS A 398 -2.24 13.49 -5.17
C HIS A 398 -3.00 13.70 -3.86
N SER A 399 -2.30 13.56 -2.76
CA SER A 399 -2.78 13.94 -1.44
C SER A 399 -1.66 14.60 -0.63
N ASP A 400 -2.06 15.33 0.40
CA ASP A 400 -1.16 15.85 1.42
C ASP A 400 -1.79 15.65 2.80
N THR A 401 -1.05 15.78 3.89
CA THR A 401 -1.58 15.71 5.25
C THR A 401 -2.83 16.58 5.49
N ASP A 402 -2.91 17.73 4.81
CA ASP A 402 -4.04 18.68 4.88
C ASP A 402 -5.01 18.61 3.70
N LYS A 403 -4.82 17.66 2.76
CA LYS A 403 -5.62 17.54 1.54
C LYS A 403 -5.90 16.07 1.21
N PRO A 404 -7.16 15.61 1.29
CA PRO A 404 -7.56 14.30 0.79
C PRO A 404 -7.13 14.08 -0.67
N ALA A 405 -7.11 12.80 -1.05
CA ALA A 405 -6.73 12.40 -2.40
C ALA A 405 -7.66 13.00 -3.47
N ASP A 406 -7.08 13.69 -4.44
CA ASP A 406 -7.76 14.27 -5.60
C ASP A 406 -6.93 14.05 -6.88
N ILE A 407 -7.58 14.10 -8.05
CA ILE A 407 -6.94 13.93 -9.35
C ILE A 407 -6.29 15.24 -9.78
N HIS A 408 -5.03 15.15 -10.19
CA HIS A 408 -4.21 16.26 -10.66
C HIS A 408 -3.62 15.93 -12.03
N MET A 409 -3.25 16.98 -12.75
CA MET A 409 -2.48 16.90 -13.99
C MET A 409 -1.10 17.53 -13.78
N LEU A 410 -0.05 16.84 -14.19
CA LEU A 410 1.34 17.27 -14.14
C LEU A 410 1.88 17.44 -15.56
N ASN A 411 2.43 18.61 -15.87
CA ASN A 411 3.25 18.79 -17.07
C ASN A 411 4.68 18.31 -16.79
N THR A 412 5.19 17.33 -17.54
CA THR A 412 6.48 16.69 -17.28
C THR A 412 7.68 17.54 -17.69
N GLN A 413 7.49 18.56 -18.51
CA GLN A 413 8.55 19.50 -18.90
C GLN A 413 8.70 20.63 -17.88
N SER A 414 7.60 21.36 -17.62
CA SER A 414 7.59 22.52 -16.73
C SER A 414 7.42 22.15 -15.25
N GLN A 415 7.01 20.91 -14.95
CA GLN A 415 6.66 20.43 -13.61
C GLN A 415 5.47 21.17 -12.98
N ALA A 416 4.69 21.91 -13.78
CA ALA A 416 3.47 22.55 -13.34
C ALA A 416 2.40 21.50 -13.00
N ILE A 417 1.77 21.67 -11.84
CA ILE A 417 0.70 20.79 -11.34
C ILE A 417 -0.60 21.58 -11.29
N GLN A 418 -1.66 21.02 -11.88
CA GLN A 418 -3.02 21.53 -11.82
C GLN A 418 -3.92 20.53 -11.09
N GLN A 419 -4.61 20.96 -10.03
CA GLN A 419 -5.67 20.17 -9.41
C GLN A 419 -6.90 20.17 -10.31
N LEU A 420 -7.38 18.98 -10.70
CA LEU A 420 -8.55 18.84 -11.57
C LEU A 420 -9.83 18.58 -10.78
N THR A 421 -9.73 17.89 -9.64
CA THR A 421 -10.88 17.57 -8.78
C THR A 421 -10.68 18.12 -7.37
N ASN A 422 -11.80 18.41 -6.70
CA ASN A 422 -11.82 18.71 -5.27
C ASN A 422 -13.09 18.11 -4.64
N ILE A 423 -13.16 16.77 -4.64
CA ILE A 423 -14.40 16.02 -4.35
C ILE A 423 -14.92 16.18 -2.92
N ASN A 424 -14.07 16.63 -2.00
CA ASN A 424 -14.42 16.86 -0.60
C ASN A 424 -14.52 18.36 -0.24
N ALA A 425 -14.45 19.27 -1.23
CA ALA A 425 -14.46 20.72 -1.01
C ALA A 425 -15.60 21.19 -0.11
N GLN A 426 -16.81 20.70 -0.38
CA GLN A 426 -18.01 21.12 0.34
C GLN A 426 -17.99 20.60 1.80
N THR A 427 -17.65 19.32 1.99
CA THR A 427 -17.59 18.70 3.32
C THR A 427 -16.50 19.32 4.19
N LEU A 428 -15.36 19.69 3.60
CA LEU A 428 -14.21 20.24 4.31
C LEU A 428 -14.19 21.77 4.36
N ARG A 429 -15.17 22.47 3.80
CA ARG A 429 -15.19 23.94 3.72
C ARG A 429 -15.02 24.62 5.07
N SER A 430 -15.61 24.05 6.13
CA SER A 430 -15.54 24.56 7.50
C SER A 430 -14.67 23.69 8.41
N VAL A 431 -13.84 22.81 7.86
CA VAL A 431 -12.97 21.93 8.64
C VAL A 431 -11.53 22.42 8.54
N HIS A 432 -10.87 22.56 9.69
CA HIS A 432 -9.46 22.87 9.73
C HIS A 432 -8.61 21.60 9.66
N LEU A 433 -7.72 21.54 8.68
CA LEU A 433 -6.66 20.54 8.59
C LEU A 433 -5.30 21.24 8.68
N SER A 434 -4.44 20.75 9.54
CA SER A 434 -3.08 21.25 9.72
C SER A 434 -2.11 20.56 8.77
N LYS A 435 -1.16 21.34 8.25
CA LYS A 435 -0.06 20.85 7.41
C LYS A 435 1.03 20.19 8.26
N ALA A 436 1.74 19.24 7.65
CA ALA A 436 2.99 18.74 8.17
C ALA A 436 4.11 19.80 8.10
N GLU A 437 4.92 19.86 9.15
CA GLU A 437 6.16 20.64 9.21
C GLU A 437 7.32 19.69 9.48
N ASP A 438 8.30 19.63 8.57
CA ASP A 438 9.43 18.71 8.69
C ASP A 438 10.42 19.13 9.77
N PHE A 439 11.09 18.13 10.33
CA PHE A 439 12.27 18.31 11.14
C PHE A 439 13.26 17.17 10.92
N TRP A 440 14.53 17.47 11.18
CA TRP A 440 15.63 16.53 11.06
C TRP A 440 16.47 16.57 12.33
N PHE A 441 16.74 15.40 12.89
CA PHE A 441 17.54 15.25 14.09
C PHE A 441 18.63 14.20 13.86
N THR A 442 19.52 14.06 14.83
CA THR A 442 20.54 13.01 14.81
C THR A 442 20.00 11.82 15.57
N GLY A 443 19.74 10.72 14.86
CA GLY A 443 19.21 9.47 15.38
C GLY A 443 20.31 8.51 15.83
N ALA A 444 20.01 7.22 15.84
CA ALA A 444 20.98 6.16 16.07
C ALA A 444 22.18 6.28 15.12
N HIS A 445 23.35 5.76 15.53
CA HIS A 445 24.59 5.79 14.73
C HIS A 445 25.11 7.15 14.27
N GLY A 446 24.48 8.26 14.67
CA GLY A 446 24.83 9.60 14.20
C GLY A 446 24.14 9.99 12.90
N ASP A 447 23.27 9.14 12.37
CA ASP A 447 22.57 9.36 11.11
C ASP A 447 21.48 10.44 11.24
N LYS A 448 21.16 11.07 10.10
CA LYS A 448 20.10 12.07 10.02
C LYS A 448 18.75 11.37 9.87
N VAL A 449 17.90 11.52 10.87
CA VAL A 449 16.54 10.93 10.88
C VAL A 449 15.51 12.02 10.66
N HIS A 450 14.50 11.68 9.86
CA HIS A 450 13.44 12.56 9.43
C HIS A 450 12.16 12.32 10.22
N GLY A 451 11.48 13.40 10.57
CA GLY A 451 10.10 13.36 11.02
C GLY A 451 9.35 14.61 10.60
N TRP A 452 8.06 14.63 10.86
CA TRP A 452 7.25 15.84 10.74
C TRP A 452 6.26 15.96 11.89
N VAL A 453 5.83 17.20 12.13
CA VAL A 453 4.85 17.56 13.14
C VAL A 453 3.60 18.14 12.49
N VAL A 454 2.43 17.82 13.03
CA VAL A 454 1.16 18.46 12.71
C VAL A 454 0.68 19.18 13.95
N ARG A 455 0.39 20.48 13.82
CA ARG A 455 -0.06 21.33 14.93
C ARG A 455 -1.52 21.04 15.27
N PRO A 456 -1.92 21.18 16.54
CA PRO A 456 -3.30 20.95 16.97
C PRO A 456 -4.25 22.01 16.41
N PHE A 457 -5.52 21.65 16.31
CA PHE A 457 -6.59 22.60 16.03
C PHE A 457 -6.58 23.77 17.02
N GLY A 458 -6.78 24.99 16.53
CA GLY A 458 -6.77 26.20 17.36
C GLY A 458 -5.39 26.53 17.95
N PHE A 459 -4.31 26.11 17.28
CA PHE A 459 -2.94 26.31 17.76
C PHE A 459 -2.63 27.76 18.16
N ASN A 460 -2.11 27.92 19.38
CA ASN A 460 -1.63 29.17 19.93
C ASN A 460 -0.24 28.94 20.54
N ARG A 461 0.75 29.71 20.07
CA ARG A 461 2.15 29.60 20.51
C ARG A 461 2.37 29.86 22.01
N ARG A 462 1.41 30.47 22.71
CA ARG A 462 1.46 30.75 24.16
C ARG A 462 0.85 29.62 25.01
N THR A 463 0.21 28.64 24.39
CA THR A 463 -0.43 27.50 25.05
C THR A 463 0.46 26.26 24.90
N THR A 464 0.40 25.36 25.88
CA THR A 464 1.03 24.05 25.80
C THR A 464 0.01 22.95 25.49
N TYR A 465 0.41 21.98 24.67
CA TYR A 465 -0.43 20.93 24.14
C TYR A 465 0.16 19.55 24.44
N PRO A 466 -0.67 18.51 24.64
CA PRO A 466 -0.18 17.15 24.73
C PRO A 466 0.42 16.70 23.39
N LEU A 467 1.32 15.72 23.42
CA LEU A 467 1.95 15.14 22.24
C LEU A 467 1.41 13.74 21.95
N ALA A 468 1.13 13.45 20.67
CA ALA A 468 0.88 12.10 20.18
C ALA A 468 1.98 11.69 19.20
N LEU A 469 2.82 10.73 19.58
CA LEU A 469 3.79 10.11 18.69
C LEU A 469 3.12 8.96 17.93
N LEU A 470 2.99 9.09 16.61
CA LEU A 470 2.46 8.03 15.75
C LEU A 470 3.62 7.25 15.12
N MET A 471 3.69 5.96 15.43
CA MET A 471 4.73 5.04 15.00
C MET A 471 4.17 4.12 13.92
N HIS A 472 4.79 4.12 12.74
CA HIS A 472 4.34 3.31 11.61
C HIS A 472 4.67 1.81 11.80
N GLY A 473 3.95 0.96 11.07
CA GLY A 473 4.24 -0.47 10.95
C GLY A 473 5.48 -0.74 10.09
N GLY A 474 5.75 -2.01 9.76
CA GLY A 474 6.96 -2.42 9.05
C GLY A 474 7.72 -3.51 9.81
N PRO A 475 9.03 -3.39 10.05
CA PRO A 475 9.74 -2.11 10.23
C PRO A 475 10.16 -1.36 8.96
N GLN A 476 10.21 -2.04 7.81
CA GLN A 476 10.66 -1.44 6.55
C GLN A 476 9.52 -0.79 5.75
N GLN A 477 8.68 -0.04 6.45
CA GLN A 477 7.70 0.86 5.86
C GLN A 477 8.05 2.30 6.24
N ALA A 478 7.42 3.27 5.58
CA ALA A 478 7.57 4.67 5.92
C ALA A 478 6.19 5.31 5.96
N SER A 479 5.98 6.19 6.92
CA SER A 479 4.90 7.16 6.81
C SER A 479 5.24 8.12 5.66
N THR A 480 4.22 8.55 4.94
CA THR A 480 4.33 9.67 4.01
C THR A 480 3.39 10.78 4.44
N GLN A 481 3.60 11.98 3.92
CA GLN A 481 2.70 13.11 4.06
C GLN A 481 1.44 12.93 3.19
N SER A 482 0.88 11.72 3.12
CA SER A 482 -0.40 11.45 2.46
C SER A 482 -1.56 11.69 3.41
N PHE A 483 -2.73 12.01 2.86
CA PHE A 483 -3.96 11.97 3.64
C PHE A 483 -4.42 10.52 3.81
N SER A 484 -3.97 9.87 4.88
CA SER A 484 -4.35 8.49 5.18
C SER A 484 -5.83 8.40 5.61
N HIS A 485 -6.62 7.52 5.04
CA HIS A 485 -7.99 7.21 5.52
C HIS A 485 -7.99 6.09 6.58
N SER A 486 -6.87 5.93 7.31
CA SER A 486 -6.67 4.94 8.36
C SER A 486 -6.71 5.56 9.76
N GLN A 487 -6.60 4.70 10.78
CA GLN A 487 -6.55 5.07 12.19
C GLN A 487 -5.35 5.99 12.51
N TRP A 488 -4.30 6.00 11.68
CA TRP A 488 -3.06 6.74 11.92
C TRP A 488 -2.99 8.10 11.22
N ASN A 489 -4.13 8.66 10.78
CA ASN A 489 -4.15 10.01 10.19
C ASN A 489 -3.75 11.08 11.23
N PRO A 490 -2.66 11.84 11.03
CA PRO A 490 -2.21 12.82 12.03
C PRO A 490 -3.22 13.93 12.34
N ASN A 491 -4.07 14.30 11.37
CA ASN A 491 -5.07 15.35 11.56
C ASN A 491 -6.23 14.93 12.47
N MET A 492 -6.48 13.63 12.66
CA MET A 492 -7.46 13.16 13.66
C MET A 492 -7.00 13.48 15.08
N TYR A 493 -5.72 13.25 15.38
CA TYR A 493 -5.13 13.55 16.69
C TYR A 493 -4.90 15.06 16.87
N ALA A 494 -4.49 15.76 15.81
CA ALA A 494 -4.39 17.21 15.82
C ALA A 494 -5.73 17.90 16.07
N SER A 495 -6.81 17.39 15.47
CA SER A 495 -8.18 17.86 15.70
C SER A 495 -8.66 17.59 17.12
N ALA A 496 -8.15 16.53 17.77
CA ALA A 496 -8.36 16.25 19.19
C ALA A 496 -7.46 17.07 20.14
N GLY A 497 -6.66 18.01 19.61
CA GLY A 497 -5.84 18.93 20.40
C GLY A 497 -4.42 18.47 20.70
N PHE A 498 -3.94 17.40 20.06
CA PHE A 498 -2.56 16.92 20.21
C PHE A 498 -1.62 17.56 19.19
N VAL A 499 -0.40 17.88 19.62
CA VAL A 499 0.72 18.02 18.68
C VAL A 499 1.06 16.61 18.21
N THR A 500 0.87 16.35 16.92
CA THR A 500 1.08 15.00 16.37
C THR A 500 2.45 14.92 15.74
N VAL A 501 3.25 13.93 16.13
CA VAL A 501 4.62 13.73 15.67
C VAL A 501 4.72 12.39 14.97
N VAL A 502 5.33 12.38 13.78
CA VAL A 502 5.64 11.17 13.02
C VAL A 502 7.13 11.17 12.73
N ILE A 503 7.78 10.03 12.93
CA ILE A 503 9.21 9.84 12.67
C ILE A 503 9.37 8.60 11.81
N ASN A 504 10.13 8.73 10.71
CA ASN A 504 10.55 7.61 9.89
C ASN A 504 11.92 7.15 10.40
N PHE A 505 11.90 6.13 11.25
CA PHE A 505 13.07 5.61 11.94
C PHE A 505 13.93 4.68 11.06
N HIS A 506 15.14 4.36 11.50
CA HIS A 506 16.04 3.38 10.87
C HIS A 506 15.28 2.10 10.50
N GLY A 507 15.26 1.76 9.22
CA GLY A 507 14.35 0.77 8.64
C GLY A 507 13.46 1.34 7.56
N SER A 508 13.04 2.60 7.66
CA SER A 508 12.14 3.20 6.68
C SER A 508 12.76 3.35 5.28
N PRO A 509 12.05 2.98 4.20
CA PRO A 509 12.45 3.35 2.84
C PRO A 509 12.35 4.86 2.60
N GLY A 510 12.99 5.32 1.53
CA GLY A 510 13.01 6.74 1.13
C GLY A 510 14.20 7.54 1.67
N TYR A 511 15.18 6.88 2.29
CA TYR A 511 16.42 7.45 2.84
C TYR A 511 17.69 6.71 2.40
N GLY A 512 17.57 5.79 1.42
CA GLY A 512 18.64 4.91 0.96
C GLY A 512 18.49 3.47 1.47
N GLN A 513 18.95 2.48 0.71
CA GLN A 513 18.81 1.06 1.08
C GLN A 513 19.59 0.72 2.34
N ASN A 514 20.71 1.39 2.62
CA ASN A 514 21.45 1.20 3.87
C ASN A 514 20.61 1.61 5.10
N PHE A 515 19.86 2.72 5.01
CA PHE A 515 18.97 3.15 6.08
C PHE A 515 17.82 2.14 6.26
N THR A 516 17.28 1.60 5.17
CA THR A 516 16.27 0.52 5.20
C THR A 516 16.80 -0.77 5.81
N ASN A 517 18.01 -1.18 5.43
CA ASN A 517 18.65 -2.40 5.93
C ASN A 517 19.05 -2.29 7.41
N SER A 518 19.22 -1.08 7.94
CA SER A 518 19.78 -0.85 9.28
C SER A 518 18.94 -1.42 10.43
N VAL A 519 17.64 -1.69 10.20
CA VAL A 519 16.74 -2.26 11.22
C VAL A 519 16.94 -3.76 11.43
N ARG A 520 17.62 -4.45 10.50
CA ARG A 520 17.88 -5.88 10.60
C ARG A 520 18.62 -6.21 11.89
N HIS A 521 18.05 -7.12 12.68
CA HIS A 521 18.54 -7.56 13.98
C HIS A 521 18.60 -6.43 15.03
N LYS A 522 17.84 -5.34 14.79
CA LYS A 522 17.91 -4.08 15.54
C LYS A 522 16.55 -3.50 15.90
N TRP A 523 15.49 -4.32 15.88
CA TRP A 523 14.11 -3.89 16.12
C TRP A 523 13.93 -3.04 17.40
N GLY A 524 14.49 -3.48 18.54
CA GLY A 524 14.43 -2.76 19.81
C GLY A 524 15.56 -1.75 20.04
N ASP A 525 16.47 -1.56 19.07
CA ASP A 525 17.67 -0.74 19.18
C ASP A 525 17.49 0.57 18.38
N TYR A 526 17.85 0.60 17.10
CA TYR A 526 17.91 1.85 16.33
C TYR A 526 16.56 2.55 16.20
N PRO A 527 15.45 1.84 15.90
CA PRO A 527 14.13 2.47 15.87
C PRO A 527 13.73 3.11 17.20
N TYR A 528 14.00 2.43 18.32
CA TYR A 528 13.73 2.97 19.64
C TYR A 528 14.56 4.23 19.92
N VAL A 529 15.87 4.19 19.64
CA VAL A 529 16.77 5.33 19.81
C VAL A 529 16.32 6.53 18.98
N ASP A 530 15.91 6.32 17.73
CA ASP A 530 15.40 7.38 16.87
C ASP A 530 14.13 8.02 17.41
N LEU A 531 13.17 7.19 17.84
CA LEU A 531 11.91 7.68 18.38
C LEU A 531 12.14 8.50 19.65
N MET A 532 12.98 8.03 20.56
CA MET A 532 13.29 8.76 21.80
C MET A 532 14.03 10.06 21.52
N ARG A 533 15.05 10.03 20.65
CA ARG A 533 15.82 11.24 20.26
C ARG A 533 14.97 12.23 19.49
N GLY A 534 14.06 11.77 18.65
CA GLY A 534 13.14 12.63 17.91
C GLY A 534 12.14 13.32 18.85
N VAL A 535 11.59 12.60 19.84
CA VAL A 535 10.76 13.20 20.88
C VAL A 535 11.54 14.22 21.71
N ASP A 536 12.77 13.93 22.09
CA ASP A 536 13.63 14.88 22.82
C ASP A 536 13.96 16.12 21.97
N TYR A 537 14.20 15.93 20.67
CA TYR A 537 14.43 17.01 19.72
C TYR A 537 13.21 17.95 19.63
N VAL A 538 12.01 17.42 19.38
CA VAL A 538 10.81 18.26 19.24
C VAL A 538 10.45 18.93 20.56
N THR A 539 10.49 18.21 21.69
CA THR A 539 10.11 18.77 22.99
C THR A 539 11.12 19.78 23.56
N SER A 540 12.38 19.75 23.12
CA SER A 540 13.37 20.78 23.49
C SER A 540 13.27 22.05 22.64
N ARG A 541 12.83 21.94 21.38
CA ARG A 541 12.72 23.07 20.44
C ARG A 541 11.34 23.72 20.42
N MET A 542 10.29 22.92 20.59
CA MET A 542 8.90 23.35 20.48
C MET A 542 8.30 23.54 21.88
N ARG A 543 8.47 24.76 22.43
CA ARG A 543 8.04 25.10 23.80
C ARG A 543 6.53 24.96 24.07
N PHE A 544 5.73 24.81 23.03
CA PHE A 544 4.29 24.57 23.11
C PHE A 544 3.95 23.08 23.33
N ILE A 545 4.94 22.20 23.47
CA ILE A 545 4.71 20.78 23.80
C ILE A 545 4.84 20.57 25.32
N ASP A 546 3.84 19.95 25.92
CA ASP A 546 3.83 19.56 27.33
C ASP A 546 4.47 18.18 27.52
N LYS A 547 5.68 18.16 28.09
CA LYS A 547 6.45 16.93 28.33
C LYS A 547 5.81 15.97 29.33
N THR A 548 4.85 16.43 30.13
CA THR A 548 4.15 15.59 31.11
C THR A 548 2.91 14.89 30.53
N ARG A 549 2.51 15.27 29.31
CA ARG A 549 1.32 14.75 28.62
C ARG A 549 1.67 14.25 27.23
N MET A 550 2.46 13.18 27.18
CA MET A 550 2.88 12.55 25.92
C MET A 550 2.32 11.14 25.84
N VAL A 551 1.82 10.77 24.66
CA VAL A 551 1.36 9.42 24.35
C VAL A 551 2.07 8.89 23.10
N ALA A 552 2.25 7.58 23.00
CA ALA A 552 2.77 6.93 21.80
C ALA A 552 1.83 5.84 21.32
N LEU A 553 1.58 5.79 20.01
CA LEU A 553 0.61 4.90 19.40
C LEU A 553 1.17 4.29 18.12
N GLY A 554 0.90 3.01 17.87
CA GLY A 554 1.32 2.38 16.63
C GLY A 554 0.67 1.02 16.38
N GLY A 555 0.67 0.64 15.10
CA GLY A 555 0.16 -0.63 14.60
C GLY A 555 1.29 -1.57 14.15
N SER A 556 1.13 -2.89 14.27
CA SER A 556 2.12 -3.87 13.80
C SER A 556 3.50 -3.62 14.44
N PHE A 557 4.57 -3.35 13.68
CA PHE A 557 5.86 -2.96 14.24
C PHE A 557 5.78 -1.71 15.15
N GLY A 558 4.93 -0.73 14.83
CA GLY A 558 4.65 0.40 15.72
C GLY A 558 4.01 -0.04 17.03
N GLY A 559 3.19 -1.09 17.02
CA GLY A 559 2.65 -1.71 18.22
C GLY A 559 3.70 -2.49 19.02
N TYR A 560 4.61 -3.20 18.33
CA TYR A 560 5.82 -3.77 18.96
C TYR A 560 6.63 -2.68 19.67
N MET A 561 6.83 -1.54 19.01
CA MET A 561 7.55 -0.42 19.59
C MET A 561 6.82 0.21 20.78
N ALA A 562 5.49 0.27 20.77
CA ALA A 562 4.71 0.66 21.94
C ALA A 562 4.95 -0.28 23.12
N ASN A 563 4.92 -1.61 22.90
CA ASN A 563 5.26 -2.60 23.94
C ASN A 563 6.70 -2.44 24.43
N TRP A 564 7.65 -2.18 23.52
CA TRP A 564 9.06 -1.99 23.85
C TRP A 564 9.27 -0.72 24.69
N ILE A 565 8.71 0.41 24.27
CA ILE A 565 8.73 1.69 24.98
C ILE A 565 8.19 1.53 26.41
N ASN A 566 7.11 0.76 26.60
CA ASN A 566 6.53 0.50 27.92
C ASN A 566 7.52 -0.08 28.94
N GLY A 567 8.51 -0.84 28.49
CA GLY A 567 9.54 -1.45 29.35
C GLY A 567 10.83 -0.64 29.49
N HIS A 568 11.00 0.47 28.75
CA HIS A 568 12.31 1.12 28.57
C HIS A 568 12.31 2.63 28.83
N THR A 569 11.17 3.28 29.09
CA THR A 569 11.13 4.72 29.35
C THR A 569 9.86 5.16 30.07
N ASP A 570 9.96 6.22 30.88
CA ASP A 570 8.83 6.85 31.57
C ASP A 570 8.34 8.14 30.87
N LYS A 571 8.80 8.40 29.64
CA LYS A 571 8.46 9.64 28.89
C LYS A 571 6.97 9.76 28.57
N PHE A 572 6.23 8.66 28.48
CA PHE A 572 4.84 8.65 28.01
C PHE A 572 3.88 8.27 29.13
N CYS A 573 2.78 9.00 29.26
CA CYS A 573 1.73 8.71 30.24
C CYS A 573 0.71 7.66 29.76
N ALA A 574 0.67 7.38 28.45
CA ALA A 574 -0.13 6.29 27.89
C ALA A 574 0.47 5.77 26.57
N LEU A 575 0.22 4.49 26.28
CA LEU A 575 0.69 3.80 25.08
C LEU A 575 -0.47 3.03 24.42
N VAL A 576 -0.49 3.00 23.09
CA VAL A 576 -1.43 2.19 22.30
C VAL A 576 -0.66 1.24 21.40
N SER A 577 -0.71 -0.05 21.72
CA SER A 577 -0.21 -1.13 20.87
C SER A 577 -1.38 -1.77 20.13
N HIS A 578 -1.47 -1.55 18.81
CA HIS A 578 -2.47 -2.17 17.94
C HIS A 578 -1.84 -3.29 17.11
N ASP A 579 -2.29 -4.53 17.28
CA ASP A 579 -1.77 -5.71 16.57
C ASP A 579 -0.22 -5.82 16.61
N GLY A 580 0.37 -5.40 17.74
CA GLY A 580 1.82 -5.34 17.91
C GLY A 580 2.43 -6.65 18.39
N LYS A 581 3.63 -7.00 17.88
CA LYS A 581 4.37 -8.15 18.43
C LYS A 581 4.72 -7.87 19.90
N PHE A 582 4.32 -8.77 20.80
CA PHE A 582 4.67 -8.70 22.23
C PHE A 582 5.86 -9.62 22.58
N SER A 583 5.88 -10.84 22.03
CA SER A 583 6.94 -11.83 22.22
C SER A 583 7.48 -12.26 20.86
N THR A 584 8.75 -11.96 20.59
CA THR A 584 9.45 -12.39 19.38
C THR A 584 9.61 -13.92 19.34
N ILE A 585 9.80 -14.52 20.52
CA ILE A 585 9.89 -15.96 20.76
C ILE A 585 8.60 -16.69 20.34
N SER A 586 7.45 -16.22 20.85
CA SER A 586 6.15 -16.81 20.47
C SER A 586 5.83 -16.52 19.00
N GLY A 587 6.30 -15.38 18.48
CA GLY A 587 6.22 -15.03 17.07
C GLY A 587 6.90 -16.06 16.17
N TYR A 588 8.07 -16.59 16.56
CA TYR A 588 8.80 -17.64 15.81
C TYR A 588 7.92 -18.86 15.55
N TYR A 589 7.19 -19.31 16.58
CA TYR A 589 6.33 -20.49 16.48
C TYR A 589 4.97 -20.23 15.85
N GLY A 590 4.52 -18.97 15.86
CA GLY A 590 3.18 -18.60 15.44
C GLY A 590 3.09 -18.05 14.02
N THR A 591 4.19 -17.57 13.44
CA THR A 591 4.19 -16.85 12.15
C THR A 591 4.25 -17.79 10.95
N ASP A 592 3.53 -17.43 9.89
CA ASP A 592 3.57 -18.04 8.56
C ASP A 592 4.71 -17.48 7.69
N GLU A 593 5.36 -16.41 8.16
CA GLU A 593 6.42 -15.70 7.44
C GLU A 593 7.74 -15.84 8.22
N LEU A 594 8.45 -16.96 8.01
CA LEU A 594 9.66 -17.29 8.79
C LEU A 594 10.88 -16.45 8.41
N TRP A 595 10.81 -15.69 7.31
CA TRP A 595 11.84 -14.71 7.04
C TRP A 595 11.91 -13.60 8.10
N PHE A 596 10.83 -13.27 8.81
CA PHE A 596 10.92 -12.29 9.91
C PHE A 596 11.86 -12.72 11.04
N PRO A 597 11.71 -13.92 11.66
CA PRO A 597 12.67 -14.33 12.67
C PRO A 597 14.10 -14.51 12.13
N GLU A 598 14.26 -14.92 10.88
CA GLU A 598 15.58 -15.23 10.32
C GLU A 598 16.34 -13.99 9.83
N TRP A 599 15.70 -13.14 9.03
CA TRP A 599 16.33 -11.95 8.43
C TRP A 599 16.22 -10.70 9.29
N ASP A 600 15.10 -10.56 10.00
CA ASP A 600 14.79 -9.35 10.76
C ASP A 600 15.19 -9.46 12.23
N LEU A 601 15.09 -10.65 12.84
CA LEU A 601 15.50 -10.88 14.24
C LEU A 601 16.90 -11.53 14.36
N GLY A 602 17.38 -12.21 13.31
CA GLY A 602 18.74 -12.75 13.23
C GLY A 602 18.99 -14.03 14.02
N GLU A 603 17.95 -14.84 14.30
CA GLU A 603 18.16 -16.17 14.87
C GLU A 603 18.84 -17.09 13.85
N LYS A 604 19.77 -17.94 14.30
CA LYS A 604 20.61 -18.77 13.41
C LYS A 604 20.73 -20.24 13.82
N ASP A 605 20.42 -20.59 15.08
CA ASP A 605 20.27 -21.99 15.46
C ASP A 605 18.86 -22.48 15.09
N PHE A 606 18.75 -22.99 13.87
CA PHE A 606 17.50 -23.56 13.34
C PHE A 606 17.26 -25.00 13.78
N ARG A 607 18.25 -25.64 14.43
CA ARG A 607 18.12 -27.02 14.90
C ARG A 607 17.48 -27.06 16.27
N ILE A 608 17.86 -26.13 17.15
CA ILE A 608 17.25 -25.94 18.46
C ILE A 608 17.06 -24.45 18.68
N SER A 609 15.82 -23.98 18.63
CA SER A 609 15.50 -22.57 18.81
C SER A 609 16.05 -22.04 20.14
N SER A 610 16.52 -20.78 20.13
CA SER A 610 17.02 -20.06 21.31
C SER A 610 16.02 -20.08 22.48
N THR A 611 14.75 -20.20 22.15
CA THR A 611 13.59 -20.20 23.05
C THR A 611 13.57 -21.38 24.02
N GLU A 612 14.13 -22.54 23.64
CA GLU A 612 14.29 -23.71 24.52
C GLU A 612 15.24 -23.38 25.68
N SER A 613 16.40 -22.80 25.36
CA SER A 613 17.39 -22.37 26.35
C SER A 613 16.87 -21.23 27.22
N LEU A 614 16.15 -20.27 26.63
CA LEU A 614 15.53 -19.15 27.33
C LEU A 614 14.41 -19.59 28.27
N GLY A 615 13.56 -20.53 27.84
CA GLY A 615 12.48 -21.10 28.66
C GLY A 615 13.02 -21.81 29.90
N ALA A 616 14.02 -22.68 29.71
CA ALA A 616 14.70 -23.39 30.80
C ALA A 616 15.36 -22.41 31.79
N TRP A 617 16.13 -21.45 31.28
CA TRP A 617 16.80 -20.45 32.11
C TRP A 617 15.81 -19.59 32.90
N THR A 618 14.74 -19.10 32.26
CA THR A 618 13.71 -18.27 32.89
C THR A 618 13.02 -19.01 34.03
N MET A 619 12.65 -20.28 33.82
CA MET A 619 12.04 -21.12 34.86
C MET A 619 12.96 -21.29 36.06
N MET A 620 14.26 -21.58 35.84
CA MET A 620 15.25 -21.72 36.91
C MET A 620 15.40 -20.43 37.71
N ARG A 621 15.52 -19.28 37.03
CA ARG A 621 15.61 -17.96 37.68
C ARG A 621 14.38 -17.64 38.51
N ARG A 622 13.16 -17.94 38.01
CA ARG A 622 11.90 -17.72 38.75
C ARG A 622 11.75 -18.59 40.00
N ARG A 623 12.40 -19.75 40.03
CA ARG A 623 12.40 -20.68 41.18
C ARG A 623 13.51 -20.39 42.19
N GLY A 624 14.30 -19.33 41.98
CA GLY A 624 15.44 -18.98 42.84
C GLY A 624 16.65 -19.92 42.66
N VAL A 625 16.66 -20.75 41.61
CA VAL A 625 17.80 -21.62 41.30
C VAL A 625 18.87 -20.79 40.59
N PRO A 626 20.14 -20.80 41.05
CA PRO A 626 21.22 -20.11 40.36
C PRO A 626 21.40 -20.62 38.92
N ALA A 627 21.25 -19.73 37.93
CA ALA A 627 21.37 -20.05 36.51
C ALA A 627 21.97 -18.86 35.73
N GLN A 628 22.77 -19.15 34.70
CA GLN A 628 23.41 -18.18 33.80
C GLN A 628 23.10 -18.57 32.34
N LEU A 629 22.79 -17.58 31.50
CA LEU A 629 22.58 -17.76 30.06
C LEU A 629 23.76 -17.12 29.32
N VAL A 630 24.37 -17.87 28.41
CA VAL A 630 25.40 -17.40 27.47
C VAL A 630 24.80 -17.50 26.08
N TYR A 631 24.65 -16.37 25.39
CA TYR A 631 23.96 -16.28 24.10
C TYR A 631 24.87 -15.63 23.05
N PHE A 632 25.02 -16.29 21.90
CA PHE A 632 25.80 -15.81 20.75
C PHE A 632 24.83 -15.51 19.60
N PRO A 633 24.42 -14.25 19.39
CA PRO A 633 23.38 -13.88 18.42
C PRO A 633 23.82 -14.04 16.96
N ASP A 634 25.10 -14.29 16.71
CA ASP A 634 25.70 -14.35 15.38
C ASP A 634 26.20 -15.75 14.97
N GLU A 635 26.05 -16.73 15.86
CA GLU A 635 26.39 -18.15 15.67
C GLU A 635 25.16 -18.98 15.31
N ASP A 636 25.36 -20.09 14.61
CA ASP A 636 24.30 -21.07 14.32
C ASP A 636 24.24 -22.14 15.42
N HIS A 637 23.79 -23.35 15.10
CA HIS A 637 23.82 -24.48 16.04
C HIS A 637 25.22 -24.79 16.58
N TRP A 638 26.26 -24.34 15.90
CA TRP A 638 27.66 -24.47 16.29
C TRP A 638 28.27 -23.10 16.58
N ILE A 639 29.26 -23.07 17.48
CA ILE A 639 30.04 -21.86 17.76
C ILE A 639 31.25 -21.84 16.82
N ASN A 640 31.06 -21.25 15.65
CA ASN A 640 32.00 -21.32 14.53
C ASN A 640 33.06 -20.23 14.57
N ARG A 641 32.79 -19.06 15.17
CA ARG A 641 33.78 -18.00 15.27
C ARG A 641 34.75 -18.30 16.40
N ALA A 642 36.05 -18.22 16.11
CA ALA A 642 37.09 -18.52 17.09
C ALA A 642 36.98 -17.69 18.37
N GLY A 643 36.68 -16.38 18.26
CA GLY A 643 36.49 -15.50 19.43
C GLY A 643 35.29 -15.88 20.29
N ASN A 644 34.17 -16.26 19.67
CA ASN A 644 32.98 -16.74 20.38
C ASN A 644 33.23 -18.09 21.03
N SER A 645 33.97 -18.98 20.36
CA SER A 645 34.37 -20.27 20.91
C SER A 645 35.24 -20.09 22.16
N VAL A 646 36.24 -19.22 22.12
CA VAL A 646 37.04 -18.87 23.31
C VAL A 646 36.14 -18.35 24.42
N ARG A 647 35.23 -17.41 24.12
CA ARG A 647 34.32 -16.85 25.14
C ARG A 647 33.39 -17.90 25.73
N TRP A 648 32.84 -18.79 24.92
CA TRP A 648 32.00 -19.89 25.40
C TRP A 648 32.77 -20.78 26.36
N HIS A 649 33.98 -21.21 25.99
CA HIS A 649 34.84 -22.02 26.87
C HIS A 649 35.15 -21.28 28.17
N THR A 650 35.47 -19.98 28.11
CA THR A 650 35.69 -19.15 29.30
C THR A 650 34.49 -19.16 30.24
N GLU A 651 33.28 -18.86 29.75
CA GLU A 651 32.08 -18.80 30.60
C GLU A 651 31.69 -20.17 31.17
N VAL A 652 31.83 -21.23 30.37
CA VAL A 652 31.56 -22.60 30.84
C VAL A 652 32.54 -23.01 31.93
N LEU A 653 33.85 -22.78 31.72
CA LEU A 653 34.89 -23.10 32.70
C LEU A 653 34.76 -22.25 33.97
N ASP A 654 34.48 -20.94 33.85
CA ASP A 654 34.22 -20.04 34.97
C ASP A 654 33.02 -20.55 35.81
N TRP A 655 31.93 -20.95 35.14
CA TRP A 655 30.72 -21.40 35.83
C TRP A 655 30.96 -22.71 36.59
N ILE A 656 31.53 -23.72 35.93
CA ILE A 656 31.75 -25.02 36.59
C ILE A 656 32.80 -24.94 37.69
N THR A 657 33.86 -24.14 37.54
CA THR A 657 34.90 -24.00 38.59
C THR A 657 34.34 -23.28 39.81
N LYS A 658 33.55 -22.22 39.62
CA LYS A 658 32.84 -21.53 40.70
C LYS A 658 31.97 -22.47 41.52
N TRP A 659 31.15 -23.31 40.89
CA TRP A 659 30.19 -24.15 41.60
C TRP A 659 30.76 -25.47 42.12
N THR A 660 31.93 -25.89 41.63
CA THR A 660 32.68 -27.04 42.17
C THR A 660 33.74 -26.66 43.18
N ASN A 661 33.98 -25.35 43.39
CA ASN A 661 35.07 -24.82 44.20
C ASN A 661 36.46 -25.30 43.74
N THR A 662 36.62 -25.56 42.44
CA THR A 662 37.87 -26.04 41.85
C THR A 662 38.75 -24.86 41.48
N SER A 663 40.01 -24.87 41.91
CA SER A 663 41.01 -23.87 41.50
C SER A 663 41.61 -24.27 40.15
N ALA A 664 41.31 -23.51 39.09
CA ALA A 664 41.96 -23.72 37.80
C ALA A 664 43.47 -23.35 37.89
N PRO A 665 44.36 -24.11 37.23
CA PRO A 665 45.81 -23.86 37.26
C PRO A 665 46.25 -22.59 36.50
N TYR A 666 45.31 -21.84 35.92
CA TYR A 666 45.51 -20.57 35.26
C TYR A 666 44.29 -19.67 35.45
N ARG A 667 44.48 -18.35 35.28
CA ARG A 667 43.39 -17.37 35.33
C ARG A 667 42.47 -17.57 34.13
N ILE A 668 41.21 -17.92 34.39
CA ILE A 668 40.18 -18.01 33.36
C ILE A 668 39.75 -16.60 32.88
N ARG A 669 40.09 -15.55 33.65
CA ARG A 669 40.00 -14.12 33.27
C ARG A 669 41.29 -13.35 33.51
#